data_AF-A0A010QUU9-F1
#
_entry.id   AF-A0A010QUU9-F1
#
_cell.length_a   1.000
_cell.length_b   1.000
_cell.length_c   1.000
_cell.angle_alpha   90.00
_cell.angle_beta   90.00
_cell.angle_gamma   90.00
#
_symmetry.space_group_name_H-M   'P 1'
#
loop_
_entity.id
_entity.type
_entity.pdbx_description
1 polymer ?
#
loop_
_entity_poly.entity_id
_entity_poly.type
_entity_poly.pdbx_seq_one_letter_code
_entity_poly.pdbx_strand_id
1 'polypeptide(L)'
;MPPRKRAQILEWQRFKPVIQQMILQKNKSLQETRQWLEDHGLPVTKAQLEYKIKVWGFRKKVPKNKSQAVWQYIGHQVAKRERLGKRTEVVLEKEVLDVAKVRKETGRHQATSWTQYNPVAASPKPPEGIDMCVGTPPLRMEFEWPSSLPWIQSQPKLAQLFSATIFKDESAIAAPQTHMKSQALSSLLGDRNNTSLEGVSQLAAEIGCIMPESYSQENMERAKKILKGSTEESWPEYIKLVLFRLSNNLFDAQEVNNWTLILDSLERSGIMKSPLQLVRIADLTISAIAENFTTGSVLLTPLQLAVQCEKPALAIQLLDAGADPNLAFDASQPTPLMSVLEHYGGFDEDNYNLFRHLLGENASSNETPGSQGPSALMLAVEHSQLTLIDIDLLVQNGGSILHQIETPKSSRLSMFINSQSVIGCAAGLSSEWEALGRVEYLLKQVQRLYPSRSLVSMITPDVPLAAASRGHGKILRLLHEIGFNILDTWSNGISALHVAAYWGFADTCQLLLESGASVEGGGSPNHTPSPLYLAIFSNYHDAVEVLINAKANVHRGLALDEGHEGWGESLWHPHWKPEQRSWTEFSSFFHSPIGAAILRAQDHRICNHLICQGVIVPKWTFYYGSCNPKSLWIVQLASRSFDDADPNWRGEDGRTPLQAALTVDDTSDATQTLESLEIASILLHHRAGFAGGEAQQAILLSRWELLDKILQLDTLGVARRPQPMSMLEVALLTDSLQLFEDCMETDRDKYDAGALCASVLLSIQHEDLDVTRRLLKHRDRRQTASLLEGSAIAIAAWYDWAELLDLLLTEIQPSPALARLPRRLDPATDIDWAQYNILRLKTSIRDAVAGPLIDGLPFWHQDDGFDMVASPLVMALWSMESISQLLQHGHKPDKLTVSVAIKMGDLELLQNLLRNNRLAKDCFDDKSEGLMLTAVSSKSVEAAQILLNAGGDVNENNDVMWFGRTPLQRAVEDGNLAMMDLLLKLGANVDAPAARTGGATALQIAAISGKLGLAKKLIDLGASVNAPGACYEGGRTALEGAAENGRIDMLQFLLLEGTDTTGKGRLHYLRAIKLALAEGHQVAAKLLKDTRDWEPEDNALYAKLDSLPRSQWERYCETANPRGVLGIASSSNECVSSERSVSVNTTHESSDIIMSGQRKNHDHGVGARTNINEGHGQELEALERMTRRTVDFDSASSFSLAGLDLYFSGGGSEL
;
A
#
# COMPACT_ATOMS: atom_id res chain seq x y z
N MET A 1 -28.07 35.36 74.41
CA MET A 1 -29.22 35.11 73.51
C MET A 1 -30.25 34.29 74.26
N PRO A 2 -31.56 34.57 74.17
CA PRO A 2 -32.58 33.72 74.78
C PRO A 2 -32.57 32.31 74.14
N PRO A 3 -32.86 31.24 74.89
CA PRO A 3 -32.70 29.84 74.45
C PRO A 3 -33.44 29.51 73.13
N ARG A 4 -34.57 30.17 72.85
CA ARG A 4 -35.30 30.05 71.57
C ARG A 4 -34.52 30.50 70.32
N LYS A 5 -33.63 31.51 70.42
CA LYS A 5 -32.86 32.00 69.24
C LYS A 5 -31.72 31.05 68.84
N ARG A 6 -31.16 30.29 69.79
CA ARG A 6 -30.07 29.34 69.54
C ARG A 6 -30.56 28.09 68.80
N ALA A 7 -31.76 27.59 69.17
CA ALA A 7 -32.41 26.46 68.51
C ALA A 7 -32.73 26.73 67.03
N GLN A 8 -33.33 27.89 66.73
CA GLN A 8 -33.61 28.29 65.33
C GLN A 8 -32.35 28.42 64.47
N ILE A 9 -31.24 28.92 65.02
CA ILE A 9 -29.99 29.05 64.26
C ILE A 9 -29.41 27.67 63.90
N LEU A 10 -29.47 26.70 64.82
CA LEU A 10 -29.03 25.33 64.60
C LEU A 10 -29.87 24.61 63.53
N GLU A 11 -31.21 24.81 63.54
CA GLU A 11 -32.08 24.27 62.50
C GLU A 11 -31.77 24.83 61.12
N TRP A 12 -31.60 26.15 60.98
CA TRP A 12 -31.21 26.76 59.71
C TRP A 12 -29.82 26.28 59.22
N GLN A 13 -28.88 25.98 60.12
CA GLN A 13 -27.60 25.42 59.74
C GLN A 13 -27.71 23.97 59.24
N ARG A 14 -28.61 23.16 59.80
CA ARG A 14 -28.88 21.80 59.33
C ARG A 14 -29.32 21.77 57.86
N PHE A 15 -30.18 22.71 57.47
CA PHE A 15 -30.69 22.79 56.09
C PHE A 15 -29.83 23.62 55.13
N LYS A 16 -28.83 24.37 55.63
CA LYS A 16 -27.95 25.23 54.82
C LYS A 16 -27.31 24.52 53.61
N PRO A 17 -26.67 23.34 53.72
CA PRO A 17 -26.05 22.69 52.56
C PRO A 17 -27.08 22.21 51.53
N VAL A 18 -28.26 21.76 51.96
CA VAL A 18 -29.34 21.34 51.05
C VAL A 18 -29.93 22.54 50.32
N ILE A 19 -30.16 23.64 51.03
CA ILE A 19 -30.61 24.91 50.42
C ILE A 19 -29.57 25.41 49.40
N GLN A 20 -28.28 25.31 49.74
CA GLN A 20 -27.18 25.64 48.83
C GLN A 20 -27.21 24.75 47.58
N GLN A 21 -27.39 23.45 47.75
CA GLN A 21 -27.46 22.49 46.65
C GLN A 21 -28.68 22.73 45.75
N MET A 22 -29.85 22.95 46.34
CA MET A 22 -31.09 23.18 45.59
C MET A 22 -31.05 24.48 44.78
N ILE A 23 -30.43 25.52 45.34
CA ILE A 23 -30.37 26.86 44.72
C ILE A 23 -29.21 26.98 43.73
N LEU A 24 -28.02 26.47 44.05
CA LEU A 24 -26.83 26.61 43.22
C LEU A 24 -26.69 25.46 42.20
N GLN A 25 -26.87 24.20 42.59
CA GLN A 25 -26.63 23.05 41.69
C GLN A 25 -27.90 22.58 40.95
N LYS A 26 -29.05 22.50 41.63
CA LYS A 26 -30.30 21.99 41.04
C LYS A 26 -31.20 23.09 40.46
N ASN A 27 -30.77 24.34 40.51
CA ASN A 27 -31.40 25.53 39.92
C ASN A 27 -32.88 25.79 40.30
N LYS A 28 -33.41 25.18 41.38
CA LYS A 28 -34.82 25.28 41.79
C LYS A 28 -35.24 26.70 42.15
N SER A 29 -36.54 26.99 42.05
CA SER A 29 -37.09 28.31 42.38
C SER A 29 -37.13 28.53 43.90
N LEU A 30 -37.08 29.80 44.35
CA LEU A 30 -37.20 30.12 45.78
C LEU A 30 -38.51 29.60 46.39
N GLN A 31 -39.56 29.47 45.58
CA GLN A 31 -40.86 28.98 46.00
C GLN A 31 -40.86 27.46 46.17
N GLU A 32 -40.19 26.72 45.29
CA GLU A 32 -39.99 25.27 45.41
C GLU A 32 -39.06 24.91 46.58
N THR A 33 -37.97 25.65 46.77
CA THR A 33 -37.08 25.44 47.92
C THR A 33 -37.82 25.73 49.23
N ARG A 34 -38.67 26.75 49.25
CA ARG A 34 -39.52 27.05 50.40
C ARG A 34 -40.52 25.92 50.67
N GLN A 35 -41.25 25.46 49.65
CA GLN A 35 -42.23 24.38 49.81
C GLN A 35 -41.56 23.12 50.36
N TRP A 36 -40.39 22.77 49.82
CA TRP A 36 -39.62 21.62 50.30
C TRP A 36 -39.17 21.76 51.76
N LEU A 37 -38.77 22.97 52.19
CA LEU A 37 -38.43 23.23 53.60
C LEU A 37 -39.65 23.12 54.52
N GLU A 38 -40.82 23.58 54.06
CA GLU A 38 -42.09 23.41 54.77
C GLU A 38 -42.44 21.91 54.93
N ASP A 39 -42.31 21.13 53.86
CA ASP A 39 -42.59 19.68 53.85
C ASP A 39 -41.63 18.88 54.76
N HIS A 40 -40.41 19.40 55.00
CA HIS A 40 -39.37 18.75 55.81
C HIS A 40 -39.24 19.36 57.22
N GLY A 41 -40.29 20.05 57.68
CA GLY A 41 -40.44 20.45 59.09
C GLY A 41 -39.85 21.80 59.47
N LEU A 42 -39.46 22.65 58.50
CA LEU A 42 -39.02 24.02 58.75
C LEU A 42 -39.90 25.04 58.01
N PRO A 43 -41.02 25.48 58.61
CA PRO A 43 -41.89 26.47 57.98
C PRO A 43 -41.22 27.84 57.94
N VAL A 44 -40.96 28.35 56.74
CA VAL A 44 -40.17 29.58 56.52
C VAL A 44 -40.85 30.50 55.53
N THR A 45 -40.89 31.79 55.86
CA THR A 45 -41.41 32.80 54.92
C THR A 45 -40.40 33.08 53.81
N LYS A 46 -40.89 33.49 52.64
CA LYS A 46 -40.04 33.88 51.49
C LYS A 46 -38.99 34.93 51.87
N ALA A 47 -39.38 35.94 52.65
CA ALA A 47 -38.47 36.99 53.11
C ALA A 47 -37.37 36.47 54.06
N GLN A 48 -37.68 35.47 54.90
CA GLN A 48 -36.69 34.84 55.78
C GLN A 48 -35.69 34.00 54.99
N LEU A 49 -36.15 33.24 53.99
CA LEU A 49 -35.29 32.47 53.09
C LEU A 49 -34.37 33.40 52.27
N GLU A 50 -34.92 34.48 51.71
CA GLU A 50 -34.15 35.50 50.98
C GLU A 50 -33.11 36.19 51.87
N TYR A 51 -33.47 36.56 53.09
CA TYR A 51 -32.53 37.13 54.06
C TYR A 51 -31.40 36.14 54.40
N LYS A 52 -31.71 34.86 54.61
CA LYS A 52 -30.70 33.83 54.92
C LYS A 52 -29.76 33.56 53.75
N ILE A 53 -30.28 33.48 52.53
CA ILE A 53 -29.48 33.36 51.29
C ILE A 53 -28.53 34.55 51.15
N LYS A 54 -29.01 35.77 51.41
CA LYS A 54 -28.20 36.99 51.38
C LYS A 54 -27.11 36.98 52.46
N VAL A 55 -27.43 36.57 53.69
CA VAL A 55 -26.46 36.46 54.81
C VAL A 55 -25.44 35.36 54.57
N TRP A 56 -25.83 34.25 53.93
CA TRP A 56 -24.92 33.16 53.59
C TRP A 56 -24.10 33.38 52.31
N GLY A 57 -24.35 34.48 51.59
CA GLY A 57 -23.60 34.82 50.38
C GLY A 57 -23.92 33.95 49.17
N PHE A 58 -25.03 33.20 49.16
CA PHE A 58 -25.44 32.39 48.02
C PHE A 58 -25.93 33.31 46.90
N ARG A 59 -25.17 33.44 45.80
CA ARG A 59 -25.52 34.30 44.66
C ARG A 59 -25.65 33.47 43.39
N LYS A 60 -26.76 33.66 42.66
CA LYS A 60 -27.13 32.89 41.45
C LYS A 60 -26.57 33.49 40.13
N LYS A 61 -25.98 34.69 40.14
CA LYS A 61 -25.57 35.43 38.93
C LYS A 61 -24.39 36.39 39.17
N VAL A 62 -23.56 36.55 38.13
CA VAL A 62 -22.50 37.57 37.96
C VAL A 62 -23.03 38.98 38.33
N PRO A 63 -22.24 39.84 39.01
CA PRO A 63 -22.66 41.20 39.33
C PRO A 63 -23.03 42.01 38.08
N LYS A 64 -24.21 42.67 38.07
CA LYS A 64 -24.69 43.50 36.95
C LYS A 64 -23.68 44.54 36.45
N ASN A 65 -22.76 44.99 37.30
CA ASN A 65 -21.79 46.04 36.96
C ASN A 65 -20.56 45.51 36.19
N LYS A 66 -20.40 44.19 36.02
CA LYS A 66 -19.30 43.57 35.25
C LYS A 66 -19.77 42.68 34.09
N SER A 67 -21.09 42.43 33.93
CA SER A 67 -21.60 41.46 32.93
C SER A 67 -21.42 41.90 31.48
N GLN A 68 -21.48 43.20 31.20
CA GLN A 68 -21.33 43.73 29.85
C GLN A 68 -19.92 43.46 29.30
N ALA A 69 -18.87 43.73 30.09
CA ALA A 69 -17.49 43.48 29.69
C ALA A 69 -17.21 41.99 29.49
N VAL A 70 -17.79 41.13 30.34
CA VAL A 70 -17.70 39.66 30.22
C VAL A 70 -18.32 39.17 28.91
N TRP A 71 -19.56 39.58 28.60
CA TRP A 71 -20.24 39.13 27.37
C TRP A 71 -19.66 39.74 26.09
N GLN A 72 -19.10 40.94 26.15
CA GLN A 72 -18.35 41.53 25.03
C GLN A 72 -17.06 40.77 24.75
N TYR A 73 -16.32 40.39 25.80
CA TYR A 73 -15.13 39.55 25.65
C TYR A 73 -15.49 38.16 25.10
N ILE A 74 -16.50 37.50 25.67
CA ILE A 74 -17.00 36.19 25.19
C ILE A 74 -17.43 36.31 23.72
N GLY A 75 -18.22 37.32 23.36
CA GLY A 75 -18.67 37.54 21.98
C GLY A 75 -17.51 37.75 21.01
N HIS A 76 -16.49 38.51 21.41
CA HIS A 76 -15.28 38.71 20.61
C HIS A 76 -14.47 37.42 20.43
N GLN A 77 -14.26 36.65 21.51
CA GLN A 77 -13.53 35.37 21.42
C GLN A 77 -14.29 34.32 20.60
N VAL A 78 -15.61 34.25 20.74
CA VAL A 78 -16.47 33.38 19.91
C VAL A 78 -16.37 33.77 18.44
N ALA A 79 -16.54 35.05 18.09
CA ALA A 79 -16.43 35.52 16.70
C ALA A 79 -15.03 35.30 16.11
N LYS A 80 -13.97 35.50 16.90
CA LYS A 80 -12.58 35.22 16.48
C LYS A 80 -12.39 33.74 16.18
N ARG A 81 -12.97 32.84 17.00
CA ARG A 81 -12.86 31.39 16.83
C ARG A 81 -13.75 30.86 15.69
N GLU A 82 -14.92 31.46 15.48
CA GLU A 82 -15.78 31.17 14.32
C GLU A 82 -15.08 31.50 13.00
N ARG A 83 -14.34 32.62 12.91
CA ARG A 83 -13.49 32.94 11.74
C ARG A 83 -12.38 31.91 11.50
N LEU A 84 -11.89 31.29 12.57
CA LEU A 84 -10.88 30.24 12.52
C LEU A 84 -11.49 28.83 12.33
N GLY A 85 -12.80 28.73 12.08
CA GLY A 85 -13.50 27.45 11.90
C GLY A 85 -13.59 26.58 13.16
N LYS A 86 -13.22 27.09 14.34
CA LYS A 86 -13.13 26.28 15.56
C LYS A 86 -14.48 26.22 16.29
N ARG A 87 -14.91 25.01 16.66
CA ARG A 87 -16.04 24.81 17.60
C ARG A 87 -15.74 25.55 18.91
N THR A 88 -16.75 26.19 19.50
CA THR A 88 -16.57 27.06 20.66
C THR A 88 -17.53 26.71 21.79
N GLU A 89 -16.97 26.22 22.90
CA GLU A 89 -17.65 26.05 24.18
C GLU A 89 -17.20 27.17 25.13
N VAL A 90 -18.15 27.79 25.84
CA VAL A 90 -17.86 28.88 26.79
C VAL A 90 -18.12 28.35 28.19
N VAL A 91 -17.05 28.26 28.99
CA VAL A 91 -17.11 27.89 30.40
C VAL A 91 -16.91 29.15 31.24
N LEU A 92 -17.85 29.42 32.14
CA LEU A 92 -17.82 30.55 33.05
C LEU A 92 -18.01 30.05 34.48
N GLU A 93 -17.05 30.35 35.37
CA GLU A 93 -17.07 29.95 36.79
C GLU A 93 -17.29 28.43 36.99
N LYS A 94 -16.69 27.61 36.12
CA LYS A 94 -16.80 26.14 36.08
C LYS A 94 -18.15 25.57 35.61
N GLU A 95 -19.03 26.39 35.04
CA GLU A 95 -20.26 25.94 34.37
C GLU A 95 -20.18 26.16 32.86
N VAL A 96 -20.56 25.13 32.09
CA VAL A 96 -20.71 25.23 30.64
C VAL A 96 -21.96 26.05 30.32
N LEU A 97 -21.79 27.10 29.52
CA LEU A 97 -22.89 27.95 29.12
C LEU A 97 -23.59 27.41 27.87
N ASP A 98 -24.93 27.31 27.96
CA ASP A 98 -25.79 26.95 26.83
C ASP A 98 -25.59 27.87 25.61
N VAL A 99 -25.49 27.28 24.41
CA VAL A 99 -25.19 27.98 23.16
C VAL A 99 -26.24 29.06 22.84
N ALA A 100 -27.53 28.80 23.08
CA ALA A 100 -28.59 29.76 22.86
C ALA A 100 -28.50 30.94 23.83
N LYS A 101 -28.08 30.68 25.08
CA LYS A 101 -27.80 31.72 26.07
C LYS A 101 -26.59 32.56 25.68
N VAL A 102 -25.49 31.94 25.24
CA VAL A 102 -24.29 32.65 24.76
C VAL A 102 -24.67 33.56 23.60
N ARG A 103 -25.31 33.05 22.55
CA ARG A 103 -25.77 33.86 21.39
C ARG A 103 -26.68 35.01 21.80
N LYS A 104 -27.61 34.77 22.71
CA LYS A 104 -28.56 35.78 23.19
C LYS A 104 -27.88 36.89 23.98
N GLU A 105 -26.97 36.54 24.89
CA GLU A 105 -26.30 37.53 25.76
C GLU A 105 -25.15 38.25 25.05
N THR A 106 -24.42 37.59 24.14
CA THR A 106 -23.43 38.26 23.28
C THR A 106 -24.12 39.23 22.31
N GLY A 107 -25.25 38.85 21.73
CA GLY A 107 -26.06 39.74 20.89
C GLY A 107 -26.60 40.96 21.64
N ARG A 108 -27.02 40.78 22.91
CA ARG A 108 -27.49 41.89 23.78
C ARG A 108 -26.41 42.90 24.15
N HIS A 109 -25.15 42.48 24.16
CA HIS A 109 -24.02 43.29 24.62
C HIS A 109 -23.04 43.66 23.50
N GLN A 110 -23.39 43.42 22.22
CA GLN A 110 -22.59 43.80 21.06
C GLN A 110 -22.19 45.29 21.10
N ALA A 111 -20.93 45.57 20.75
CA ALA A 111 -20.49 46.94 20.50
C ALA A 111 -21.10 47.45 19.18
N THR A 112 -21.37 48.76 19.10
CA THR A 112 -21.97 49.43 17.93
C THR A 112 -21.21 49.16 16.63
N SER A 113 -21.96 49.16 15.52
CA SER A 113 -21.55 48.76 14.15
C SER A 113 -20.20 49.29 13.64
N TRP A 114 -19.73 50.43 14.14
CA TRP A 114 -18.49 51.06 13.68
C TRP A 114 -17.20 50.30 14.05
N THR A 115 -17.20 49.45 15.08
CA THR A 115 -16.02 48.65 15.47
C THR A 115 -15.84 47.33 14.71
N GLN A 116 -16.80 46.91 13.87
CA GLN A 116 -16.71 45.64 13.12
C GLN A 116 -15.74 45.68 11.93
N TYR A 117 -15.35 46.88 11.46
CA TYR A 117 -14.61 47.08 10.20
C TYR A 117 -13.10 47.37 10.36
N ASN A 118 -12.54 47.37 11.57
CA ASN A 118 -11.13 47.66 11.78
C ASN A 118 -10.34 46.40 12.21
N PRO A 119 -9.51 45.79 11.35
CA PRO A 119 -8.78 44.55 11.66
C PRO A 119 -7.63 44.74 12.68
N VAL A 120 -7.38 45.98 13.14
CA VAL A 120 -6.26 46.35 14.04
C VAL A 120 -6.72 46.61 15.49
N ALA A 121 -8.00 46.41 15.82
CA ALA A 121 -8.47 46.65 17.20
C ALA A 121 -7.84 45.65 18.20
N ALA A 122 -7.14 46.17 19.20
CA ALA A 122 -6.52 45.39 20.27
C ALA A 122 -7.56 44.50 20.98
N SER A 123 -7.19 43.25 21.28
CA SER A 123 -8.08 42.31 21.97
C SER A 123 -8.58 42.90 23.29
N PRO A 124 -9.90 42.80 23.61
CA PRO A 124 -10.42 43.27 24.88
C PRO A 124 -9.71 42.57 26.04
N LYS A 125 -9.29 43.33 27.06
CA LYS A 125 -8.58 42.78 28.22
C LYS A 125 -9.48 41.78 28.96
N PRO A 126 -8.93 40.63 29.41
CA PRO A 126 -9.70 39.65 30.17
C PRO A 126 -10.23 40.29 31.46
N PRO A 127 -11.50 40.06 31.83
CA PRO A 127 -12.08 40.63 33.03
C PRO A 127 -11.40 40.07 34.29
N GLU A 128 -10.88 40.97 35.16
CA GLU A 128 -10.15 40.59 36.37
C GLU A 128 -11.06 39.92 37.43
N GLY A 129 -10.64 38.74 37.90
CA GLY A 129 -11.23 38.00 39.02
C GLY A 129 -12.36 37.04 38.66
N ILE A 130 -12.53 36.66 37.39
CA ILE A 130 -13.55 35.71 36.92
C ILE A 130 -12.86 34.57 36.15
N ASP A 131 -13.10 33.33 36.58
CA ASP A 131 -12.57 32.12 35.90
C ASP A 131 -13.40 31.83 34.65
N MET A 132 -12.78 31.91 33.47
CA MET A 132 -13.47 31.81 32.18
C MET A 132 -12.57 31.16 31.12
N CYS A 133 -13.12 30.21 30.39
CA CYS A 133 -12.45 29.54 29.28
C CYS A 133 -13.35 29.58 28.04
N VAL A 134 -12.76 29.94 26.90
CA VAL A 134 -13.41 29.88 25.57
C VAL A 134 -12.53 28.99 24.69
N GLY A 135 -12.97 27.74 24.47
CA GLY A 135 -12.11 26.68 23.96
C GLY A 135 -12.80 25.76 22.95
N THR A 136 -12.00 24.88 22.35
CA THR A 136 -12.53 23.78 21.53
C THR A 136 -13.14 22.76 22.50
N PRO A 137 -14.39 22.29 22.29
CA PRO A 137 -14.97 21.28 23.17
C PRO A 137 -14.05 20.07 23.23
N PRO A 138 -13.85 19.44 24.40
CA PRO A 138 -13.10 18.19 24.47
C PRO A 138 -13.80 17.16 23.57
N LEU A 139 -13.05 16.38 22.80
CA LEU A 139 -13.58 15.14 22.23
C LEU A 139 -13.91 14.23 23.40
N ARG A 140 -15.19 13.95 23.64
CA ARG A 140 -15.66 13.15 24.78
C ARG A 140 -16.22 11.83 24.27
N MET A 141 -15.62 10.75 24.73
CA MET A 141 -16.13 9.38 24.62
C MET A 141 -16.59 8.96 26.02
N GLU A 142 -17.59 9.66 26.54
CA GLU A 142 -18.17 9.41 27.86
C GLU A 142 -19.37 8.48 27.67
N PHE A 143 -19.20 7.20 28.02
CA PHE A 143 -20.23 6.18 27.91
C PHE A 143 -20.44 5.48 29.24
N GLU A 144 -21.67 5.07 29.52
CA GLU A 144 -21.93 4.08 30.56
C GLU A 144 -21.68 2.69 29.97
N TRP A 145 -20.61 2.03 30.40
CA TRP A 145 -20.25 0.69 29.92
C TRP A 145 -20.91 -0.40 30.77
N PRO A 146 -21.38 -1.50 30.15
CA PRO A 146 -21.88 -2.64 30.91
C PRO A 146 -20.80 -3.25 31.80
N SER A 147 -21.10 -3.46 33.09
CA SER A 147 -20.18 -4.13 34.03
C SER A 147 -19.93 -5.60 33.69
N SER A 148 -20.64 -6.15 32.70
CA SER A 148 -20.48 -7.49 32.17
C SER A 148 -19.36 -7.63 31.13
N LEU A 149 -18.73 -6.53 30.70
CA LEU A 149 -17.61 -6.61 29.75
C LEU A 149 -16.41 -7.36 30.37
N PRO A 150 -15.77 -8.30 29.64
CA PRO A 150 -14.65 -9.09 30.13
C PRO A 150 -13.54 -8.24 30.74
N TRP A 151 -13.14 -7.16 30.06
CA TRP A 151 -12.10 -6.25 30.55
C TRP A 151 -12.44 -5.62 31.90
N ILE A 152 -13.68 -5.14 32.08
CA ILE A 152 -14.10 -4.47 33.32
C ILE A 152 -14.11 -5.46 34.49
N GLN A 153 -14.54 -6.70 34.26
CA GLN A 153 -14.56 -7.76 35.27
C GLN A 153 -13.16 -8.21 35.71
N SER A 154 -12.16 -8.12 34.83
CA SER A 154 -10.80 -8.57 35.09
C SER A 154 -9.90 -7.52 35.75
N GLN A 155 -10.27 -6.22 35.70
CA GLN A 155 -9.46 -5.14 36.31
C GLN A 155 -9.07 -5.36 37.78
N PRO A 156 -9.97 -5.80 38.69
CA PRO A 156 -9.59 -6.04 40.09
C PRO A 156 -8.57 -7.17 40.26
N LYS A 157 -8.62 -8.20 39.39
CA LYS A 157 -7.68 -9.34 39.42
C LYS A 157 -6.32 -8.93 38.86
N LEU A 158 -6.29 -8.14 37.78
CA LEU A 158 -5.08 -7.56 37.22
C LEU A 158 -4.38 -6.64 38.23
N ALA A 159 -5.13 -5.83 38.98
CA ALA A 159 -4.57 -4.99 40.04
C ALA A 159 -3.86 -5.80 41.15
N GLN A 160 -4.37 -6.99 41.50
CA GLN A 160 -3.72 -7.89 42.45
C GLN A 160 -2.41 -8.46 41.91
N LEU A 161 -2.37 -8.85 40.63
CA LEU A 161 -1.13 -9.29 39.97
C LEU A 161 -0.07 -8.20 39.99
N PHE A 162 -0.43 -6.98 39.58
CA PHE A 162 0.48 -5.84 39.58
C PHE A 162 1.02 -5.49 40.97
N SER A 163 0.22 -5.69 42.03
CA SER A 163 0.66 -5.47 43.41
C SER A 163 1.65 -6.53 43.93
N ALA A 164 1.69 -7.72 43.33
CA ALA A 164 2.52 -8.84 43.76
C ALA A 164 3.89 -8.91 43.07
N THR A 165 4.01 -8.41 41.84
CA THR A 165 5.20 -8.61 40.97
C THR A 165 6.02 -7.36 40.67
N ILE A 166 5.46 -6.14 40.69
CA ILE A 166 6.05 -5.03 39.90
C ILE A 166 7.22 -4.25 40.54
N PHE A 167 7.50 -4.30 41.85
CA PHE A 167 8.51 -3.38 42.42
C PHE A 167 9.45 -4.00 43.45
N LYS A 168 10.33 -4.92 43.05
CA LYS A 168 11.44 -5.38 43.91
C LYS A 168 12.83 -5.18 43.32
N ASP A 169 12.96 -4.77 42.05
CA ASP A 169 14.26 -4.61 41.39
C ASP A 169 14.40 -3.19 40.81
N GLU A 170 15.11 -2.31 41.54
CA GLU A 170 15.31 -0.90 41.17
C GLU A 170 16.13 -0.72 39.87
N SER A 171 16.84 -1.78 39.44
CA SER A 171 17.69 -1.78 38.26
C SER A 171 16.92 -1.77 36.92
N ALA A 172 15.67 -2.24 36.90
CA ALA A 172 14.84 -2.33 35.69
C ALA A 172 14.18 -1.00 35.27
N ILE A 173 14.24 0.02 36.12
CA ILE A 173 13.48 1.29 35.99
C ILE A 173 14.34 2.41 35.35
N ALA A 174 15.66 2.23 35.19
CA ALA A 174 16.59 3.27 34.75
C ALA A 174 17.03 3.12 33.27
N ALA A 175 16.41 3.91 32.37
CA ALA A 175 16.80 4.26 30.98
C ALA A 175 16.31 3.38 29.80
N PRO A 176 16.07 3.95 28.58
CA PRO A 176 15.79 5.34 28.18
C PRO A 176 14.28 5.54 27.91
N GLN A 177 13.53 5.96 28.93
CA GLN A 177 12.05 5.89 28.92
C GLN A 177 11.34 7.04 28.18
N THR A 178 12.04 8.11 27.81
CA THR A 178 11.42 9.26 27.13
C THR A 178 11.22 9.04 25.64
N HIS A 179 12.17 8.38 24.95
CA HIS A 179 12.07 8.01 23.54
C HIS A 179 11.06 6.87 23.34
N MET A 180 11.03 5.90 24.27
CA MET A 180 10.01 4.85 24.31
C MET A 180 8.59 5.41 24.51
N LYS A 181 8.38 6.43 25.34
CA LYS A 181 7.03 6.99 25.55
C LYS A 181 6.42 7.54 24.25
N SER A 182 7.18 8.31 23.45
CA SER A 182 6.66 8.87 22.20
C SER A 182 6.48 7.80 21.11
N GLN A 183 7.46 6.92 20.95
CA GLN A 183 7.48 5.90 19.90
C GLN A 183 6.51 4.74 20.20
N ALA A 184 6.37 4.35 21.47
CA ALA A 184 5.43 3.33 21.89
C ALA A 184 3.99 3.86 21.98
N LEU A 185 3.77 5.16 22.20
CA LEU A 185 2.43 5.76 22.07
C LEU A 185 2.00 5.88 20.62
N SER A 186 2.90 6.29 19.72
CA SER A 186 2.61 6.29 18.28
C SER A 186 2.36 4.88 17.76
N SER A 187 3.11 3.89 18.25
CA SER A 187 2.94 2.51 17.81
C SER A 187 1.78 1.78 18.51
N LEU A 188 1.41 2.17 19.74
CA LEU A 188 0.22 1.63 20.41
C LEU A 188 -1.11 2.13 19.84
N LEU A 189 -1.11 3.26 19.14
CA LEU A 189 -2.31 3.91 18.59
C LEU A 189 -2.40 3.79 17.05
N GLY A 190 -1.46 3.07 16.44
CA GLY A 190 -1.31 2.85 14.99
C GLY A 190 -0.52 3.96 14.29
N ASP A 191 0.14 3.63 13.17
CA ASP A 191 1.02 4.54 12.45
C ASP A 191 0.27 5.80 11.96
N ARG A 192 0.41 6.87 12.75
CA ARG A 192 -0.22 8.15 12.53
C ARG A 192 0.88 9.16 12.28
N ASN A 193 1.25 9.23 11.00
CA ASN A 193 2.01 10.33 10.45
C ASN A 193 1.41 11.67 10.88
N ASN A 194 2.13 12.33 11.78
CA ASN A 194 2.16 13.77 11.92
C ASN A 194 0.89 14.50 12.43
N THR A 195 0.23 13.97 13.46
CA THR A 195 -0.52 14.84 14.39
C THR A 195 -0.02 14.60 15.80
N SER A 196 0.66 15.62 16.33
CA SER A 196 1.19 15.62 17.67
C SER A 196 0.06 15.37 18.68
N LEU A 197 0.16 14.25 19.42
CA LEU A 197 -0.69 13.91 20.57
C LEU A 197 -0.39 14.87 21.74
N GLU A 198 -0.61 16.17 21.55
CA GLU A 198 -0.26 17.21 22.53
C GLU A 198 -1.33 17.38 23.60
N GLY A 199 -2.56 16.87 23.36
CA GLY A 199 -3.72 17.06 24.22
C GLY A 199 -4.12 15.81 25.01
N VAL A 200 -4.17 15.92 26.34
CA VAL A 200 -4.75 14.89 27.24
C VAL A 200 -6.14 14.44 26.78
N SER A 201 -7.00 15.36 26.33
CA SER A 201 -8.35 15.03 25.87
C SER A 201 -8.38 14.27 24.54
N GLN A 202 -7.42 14.51 23.65
CA GLN A 202 -7.32 13.79 22.38
C GLN A 202 -6.88 12.34 22.63
N LEU A 203 -5.83 12.16 23.44
CA LEU A 203 -5.39 10.82 23.84
C LEU A 203 -6.49 10.07 24.60
N ALA A 204 -7.24 10.74 25.49
CA ALA A 204 -8.35 10.11 26.20
C ALA A 204 -9.48 9.66 25.26
N ALA A 205 -9.78 10.43 24.21
CA ALA A 205 -10.78 10.06 23.21
C ALA A 205 -10.32 8.89 22.34
N GLU A 206 -9.03 8.86 21.97
CA GLU A 206 -8.44 7.74 21.21
C GLU A 206 -8.41 6.45 22.02
N ILE A 207 -8.00 6.52 23.30
CA ILE A 207 -8.11 5.39 24.23
C ILE A 207 -9.58 4.96 24.33
N GLY A 208 -10.52 5.89 24.48
CA GLY A 208 -11.95 5.60 24.56
C GLY A 208 -12.57 5.02 23.28
N CYS A 209 -11.93 5.14 22.11
CA CYS A 209 -12.37 4.47 20.90
C CYS A 209 -12.10 2.96 20.95
N ILE A 210 -11.10 2.53 21.71
CA ILE A 210 -10.62 1.15 21.75
C ILE A 210 -11.01 0.47 23.07
N MET A 211 -10.75 1.14 24.19
CA MET A 211 -10.78 0.59 25.55
C MET A 211 -11.88 1.23 26.41
N PRO A 212 -12.78 0.42 27.02
CA PRO A 212 -13.87 0.93 27.84
C PRO A 212 -13.37 1.48 29.20
N GLU A 213 -14.16 2.38 29.78
CA GLU A 213 -13.94 2.95 31.13
C GLU A 213 -14.84 2.27 32.17
N SER A 214 -14.28 1.94 33.34
CA SER A 214 -15.01 1.37 34.49
C SER A 214 -15.81 2.42 35.26
N TYR A 215 -15.36 3.68 35.21
CA TYR A 215 -16.05 4.83 35.77
C TYR A 215 -15.79 6.05 34.91
N SER A 216 -16.72 7.01 34.95
CA SER A 216 -16.63 8.23 34.14
C SER A 216 -15.30 8.95 34.36
N GLN A 217 -14.63 9.33 33.27
CA GLN A 217 -13.34 10.03 33.20
C GLN A 217 -12.11 9.16 33.49
N GLU A 218 -12.22 7.83 33.63
CA GLU A 218 -11.05 6.97 33.85
C GLU A 218 -10.03 7.11 32.71
N ASN A 219 -10.48 7.10 31.45
CA ASN A 219 -9.60 7.26 30.29
C ASN A 219 -8.93 8.65 30.26
N MET A 220 -9.59 9.68 30.78
CA MET A 220 -9.03 11.02 30.93
C MET A 220 -7.94 11.05 32.00
N GLU A 221 -8.13 10.36 33.12
CA GLU A 221 -7.08 10.20 34.14
C GLU A 221 -5.92 9.36 33.64
N ARG A 222 -6.20 8.27 32.90
CA ARG A 222 -5.20 7.42 32.26
C ARG A 222 -4.32 8.24 31.32
N ALA A 223 -4.94 9.01 30.42
CA ALA A 223 -4.23 9.91 29.51
C ALA A 223 -3.38 10.96 30.25
N LYS A 224 -3.87 11.51 31.39
CA LYS A 224 -3.08 12.42 32.24
C LYS A 224 -1.85 11.72 32.83
N LYS A 225 -2.01 10.52 33.38
CA LYS A 225 -0.90 9.76 33.98
C LYS A 225 0.14 9.37 32.93
N ILE A 226 -0.31 8.98 31.74
CA ILE A 226 0.58 8.62 30.62
C ILE A 226 1.41 9.83 30.15
N LEU A 227 0.76 10.98 29.90
CA LEU A 227 1.43 12.17 29.34
C LEU A 227 2.15 13.03 30.38
N LYS A 228 1.63 13.11 31.61
CA LYS A 228 2.09 14.06 32.65
C LYS A 228 2.54 13.40 33.96
N GLY A 229 2.30 12.10 34.15
CA GLY A 229 2.67 11.37 35.36
C GLY A 229 4.16 10.99 35.39
N SER A 230 4.63 10.58 36.57
CA SER A 230 5.96 9.97 36.72
C SER A 230 6.04 8.65 35.93
N THR A 231 7.24 8.11 35.69
CA THR A 231 7.36 6.79 35.07
C THR A 231 6.57 5.73 35.84
N GLU A 232 6.68 5.72 37.17
CA GLU A 232 5.99 4.76 38.05
C GLU A 232 4.46 4.85 37.95
N GLU A 233 3.92 6.04 37.68
CA GLU A 233 2.48 6.25 37.47
C GLU A 233 2.04 5.94 36.02
N SER A 234 2.89 6.21 35.03
CA SER A 234 2.56 6.00 33.62
C SER A 234 2.65 4.53 33.18
N TRP A 235 3.61 3.80 33.75
CA TRP A 235 3.95 2.44 33.31
C TRP A 235 2.83 1.42 33.54
N PRO A 236 2.16 1.37 34.72
CA PRO A 236 1.04 0.46 34.93
C PRO A 236 -0.14 0.75 34.00
N GLU A 237 -0.39 2.03 33.68
CA GLU A 237 -1.44 2.43 32.75
C GLU A 237 -1.13 2.07 31.29
N TYR A 238 0.15 2.13 30.91
CA TYR A 238 0.64 1.65 29.63
C TYR A 238 0.48 0.12 29.49
N ILE A 239 0.91 -0.65 30.49
CA ILE A 239 0.76 -2.11 30.47
C ILE A 239 -0.71 -2.53 30.39
N LYS A 240 -1.64 -1.82 31.06
CA LYS A 240 -3.09 -2.09 30.91
C LYS A 240 -3.57 -1.92 29.46
N LEU A 241 -3.08 -0.94 28.72
CA LEU A 241 -3.41 -0.76 27.30
C LEU A 241 -2.90 -1.92 26.45
N VAL A 242 -1.66 -2.35 26.71
CA VAL A 242 -1.05 -3.52 26.04
C VAL A 242 -1.87 -4.78 26.31
N LEU A 243 -2.20 -5.07 27.58
CA LEU A 243 -2.99 -6.25 27.96
C LEU A 243 -4.39 -6.22 27.37
N PHE A 244 -5.04 -5.05 27.30
CA PHE A 244 -6.35 -4.93 26.65
C PHE A 244 -6.25 -5.25 25.15
N ARG A 245 -5.27 -4.66 24.44
CA ARG A 245 -5.04 -4.96 23.01
C ARG A 245 -4.74 -6.44 22.81
N LEU A 246 -3.91 -7.05 23.66
CA LEU A 246 -3.61 -8.48 23.59
C LEU A 246 -4.87 -9.32 23.78
N SER A 247 -5.67 -9.05 24.81
CA SER A 247 -6.91 -9.80 25.09
C SER A 247 -7.95 -9.72 23.97
N ASN A 248 -7.95 -8.64 23.19
CA ASN A 248 -8.87 -8.40 22.07
C ASN A 248 -8.20 -8.57 20.70
N ASN A 249 -7.00 -9.16 20.65
CA ASN A 249 -6.24 -9.45 19.43
C ASN A 249 -5.88 -8.21 18.57
N LEU A 250 -5.78 -7.01 19.14
CA LEU A 250 -5.74 -5.71 18.43
C LEU A 250 -4.35 -5.30 17.88
N PHE A 251 -3.41 -6.24 17.72
CA PHE A 251 -2.09 -5.96 17.14
C PHE A 251 -2.08 -6.34 15.66
N ASP A 252 -1.45 -5.52 14.82
CA ASP A 252 -1.34 -5.78 13.38
C ASP A 252 -0.10 -6.64 13.08
N ALA A 253 -0.16 -7.50 12.08
CA ALA A 253 0.94 -8.38 11.67
C ALA A 253 2.14 -7.59 11.13
N GLN A 254 1.93 -6.37 10.62
CA GLN A 254 2.99 -5.47 10.14
C GLN A 254 3.76 -4.76 11.27
N GLU A 255 3.28 -4.83 12.52
CA GLU A 255 3.89 -4.19 13.68
C GLU A 255 4.95 -5.08 14.38
N VAL A 256 5.78 -5.83 13.63
CA VAL A 256 6.81 -6.74 14.20
C VAL A 256 7.77 -5.99 15.12
N ASN A 257 8.11 -4.75 14.79
CA ASN A 257 8.97 -3.88 15.61
C ASN A 257 8.34 -3.49 16.97
N ASN A 258 7.02 -3.62 17.14
CA ASN A 258 6.34 -3.38 18.42
C ASN A 258 6.40 -4.58 19.35
N TRP A 259 6.48 -5.81 18.80
CA TRP A 259 6.49 -7.02 19.61
C TRP A 259 7.75 -7.16 20.45
N THR A 260 8.91 -6.73 19.94
CA THR A 260 10.16 -6.69 20.72
C THR A 260 10.02 -5.79 21.95
N LEU A 261 9.42 -4.61 21.78
CA LEU A 261 9.13 -3.65 22.84
C LEU A 261 8.08 -4.19 23.82
N ILE A 262 7.03 -4.85 23.33
CA ILE A 262 5.99 -5.48 24.17
C ILE A 262 6.59 -6.61 25.01
N LEU A 263 7.40 -7.49 24.40
CA LEU A 263 8.06 -8.59 25.08
C LEU A 263 9.06 -8.09 26.13
N ASP A 264 9.88 -7.09 25.81
CA ASP A 264 10.78 -6.44 26.78
C ASP A 264 9.99 -5.77 27.92
N SER A 265 8.87 -5.11 27.59
CA SER A 265 7.98 -4.49 28.59
C SER A 265 7.37 -5.53 29.54
N LEU A 266 6.95 -6.68 29.03
CA LEU A 266 6.34 -7.76 29.80
C LEU A 266 7.37 -8.54 30.61
N GLU A 267 8.57 -8.76 30.07
CA GLU A 267 9.70 -9.37 30.79
C GLU A 267 10.11 -8.49 31.99
N ARG A 268 10.30 -7.19 31.76
CA ARG A 268 10.62 -6.21 32.83
C ARG A 268 9.52 -6.09 33.88
N SER A 269 8.25 -6.32 33.51
CA SER A 269 7.14 -6.29 34.46
C SER A 269 7.14 -7.48 35.44
N GLY A 270 7.91 -8.53 35.17
CA GLY A 270 7.93 -9.75 35.98
C GLY A 270 6.68 -10.62 35.86
N ILE A 271 5.69 -10.23 35.05
CA ILE A 271 4.47 -11.02 34.77
C ILE A 271 4.84 -12.38 34.17
N MET A 272 5.89 -12.42 33.33
CA MET A 272 6.37 -13.64 32.66
C MET A 272 7.24 -14.54 33.55
N LYS A 273 7.75 -14.06 34.70
CA LYS A 273 8.65 -14.82 35.60
C LYS A 273 7.94 -15.94 36.37
N SER A 274 6.62 -16.04 36.28
CA SER A 274 5.86 -17.18 36.80
C SER A 274 4.82 -17.65 35.77
N PRO A 275 5.24 -18.44 34.75
CA PRO A 275 4.31 -18.97 33.74
C PRO A 275 3.13 -19.73 34.36
N LEU A 276 3.35 -20.31 35.54
CA LEU A 276 2.37 -21.06 36.34
C LEU A 276 1.25 -20.20 36.96
N GLN A 277 1.31 -18.86 36.95
CA GLN A 277 0.28 -18.00 37.56
C GLN A 277 -0.84 -17.58 36.60
N LEU A 278 -0.54 -17.23 35.34
CA LEU A 278 -1.55 -16.76 34.39
C LEU A 278 -2.54 -17.88 33.99
N VAL A 279 -2.03 -19.08 33.74
CA VAL A 279 -2.83 -20.25 33.32
C VAL A 279 -3.78 -20.75 34.43
N ARG A 280 -3.52 -20.42 35.71
CA ARG A 280 -4.34 -20.86 36.86
C ARG A 280 -5.50 -19.93 37.19
N ILE A 281 -5.56 -18.73 36.61
CA ILE A 281 -6.62 -17.76 36.90
C ILE A 281 -7.77 -17.98 35.91
N ALA A 282 -8.89 -18.51 36.41
CA ALA A 282 -10.13 -18.65 35.64
C ALA A 282 -10.75 -17.26 35.36
N ASP A 283 -10.27 -16.60 34.31
CA ASP A 283 -10.70 -15.30 33.85
C ASP A 283 -10.62 -15.23 32.32
N LEU A 284 -11.68 -14.73 31.67
CA LEU A 284 -11.79 -14.68 30.21
C LEU A 284 -10.71 -13.79 29.59
N THR A 285 -10.44 -12.61 30.16
CA THR A 285 -9.40 -11.70 29.66
C THR A 285 -8.02 -12.33 29.79
N ILE A 286 -7.71 -12.95 30.93
CA ILE A 286 -6.40 -13.60 31.15
C ILE A 286 -6.24 -14.83 30.26
N SER A 287 -7.31 -15.61 30.07
CA SER A 287 -7.29 -16.75 29.15
C SER A 287 -7.09 -16.30 27.70
N ALA A 288 -7.73 -15.21 27.28
CA ALA A 288 -7.53 -14.63 25.95
C ALA A 288 -6.12 -14.05 25.77
N ILE A 289 -5.54 -13.43 26.81
CA ILE A 289 -4.14 -12.99 26.79
C ILE A 289 -3.22 -14.20 26.63
N ALA A 290 -3.44 -15.27 27.39
CA ALA A 290 -2.64 -16.48 27.30
C ALA A 290 -2.79 -17.16 25.94
N GLU A 291 -4.01 -17.27 25.42
CA GLU A 291 -4.31 -17.77 24.08
C GLU A 291 -3.60 -16.94 23.03
N ASN A 292 -3.83 -15.63 22.95
CA ASN A 292 -3.21 -14.74 21.96
C ASN A 292 -1.69 -14.59 22.17
N PHE A 293 -1.15 -14.96 23.34
CA PHE A 293 0.26 -15.24 23.49
C PHE A 293 0.59 -16.54 22.74
N THR A 294 0.09 -17.69 23.20
CA THR A 294 0.46 -19.03 22.68
C THR A 294 0.12 -19.28 21.20
N THR A 295 -0.92 -18.65 20.67
CA THR A 295 -1.47 -18.83 19.31
C THR A 295 -1.22 -17.61 18.42
N GLY A 296 -0.41 -16.66 18.89
CA GLY A 296 -0.40 -15.25 18.47
C GLY A 296 -0.55 -14.99 16.97
N SER A 297 -1.47 -14.06 16.68
CA SER A 297 -1.91 -13.49 15.41
C SER A 297 -0.84 -12.74 14.60
N VAL A 298 0.42 -13.09 14.77
CA VAL A 298 1.54 -12.64 13.97
C VAL A 298 1.96 -13.84 13.13
N LEU A 299 2.59 -13.62 11.99
CA LEU A 299 3.07 -14.64 11.06
C LEU A 299 3.97 -15.76 11.69
N LEU A 300 4.21 -15.75 13.01
CA LEU A 300 5.15 -16.55 13.78
C LEU A 300 4.64 -16.78 15.23
N THR A 301 4.89 -17.97 15.79
CA THR A 301 4.62 -18.30 17.20
C THR A 301 5.52 -17.48 18.15
N PRO A 302 5.18 -17.28 19.45
CA PRO A 302 6.05 -16.57 20.39
C PRO A 302 7.44 -17.18 20.54
N LEU A 303 7.53 -18.50 20.38
CA LEU A 303 8.81 -19.20 20.38
C LEU A 303 9.60 -18.86 19.11
N GLN A 304 8.98 -18.88 17.93
CA GLN A 304 9.61 -18.44 16.67
C GLN A 304 10.02 -16.96 16.73
N LEU A 305 9.19 -16.08 17.30
CA LEU A 305 9.52 -14.66 17.50
C LEU A 305 10.66 -14.47 18.49
N ALA A 306 10.70 -15.23 19.59
CA ALA A 306 11.80 -15.17 20.55
C ALA A 306 13.13 -15.61 19.92
N VAL A 307 13.10 -16.63 19.06
CA VAL A 307 14.25 -17.08 18.26
C VAL A 307 14.68 -15.97 17.28
N GLN A 308 13.76 -15.46 16.46
CA GLN A 308 14.07 -14.44 15.45
C GLN A 308 14.54 -13.11 16.05
N CYS A 309 14.04 -12.75 17.22
CA CYS A 309 14.45 -11.53 17.93
C CYS A 309 15.75 -11.72 18.75
N GLU A 310 16.46 -12.84 18.59
CA GLU A 310 17.72 -13.16 19.29
C GLU A 310 17.57 -13.12 20.83
N LYS A 311 16.47 -13.69 21.35
CA LYS A 311 16.20 -13.79 22.80
C LYS A 311 16.21 -15.25 23.29
N PRO A 312 17.37 -15.92 23.30
CA PRO A 312 17.47 -17.35 23.62
C PRO A 312 17.01 -17.68 25.05
N ALA A 313 17.25 -16.80 26.02
CA ALA A 313 16.77 -17.00 27.39
C ALA A 313 15.23 -17.01 27.50
N LEU A 314 14.55 -16.17 26.71
CA LEU A 314 13.08 -16.14 26.66
C LEU A 314 12.54 -17.37 25.92
N ALA A 315 13.19 -17.79 24.83
CA ALA A 315 12.83 -18.99 24.09
C ALA A 315 12.92 -20.25 24.99
N ILE A 316 13.99 -20.38 25.78
CA ILE A 316 14.14 -21.46 26.77
C ILE A 316 13.02 -21.41 27.82
N GLN A 317 12.68 -20.23 28.34
CA GLN A 317 11.57 -20.09 29.30
C GLN A 317 10.21 -20.48 28.71
N LEU A 318 9.98 -20.18 27.43
CA LEU A 318 8.76 -20.58 26.73
C LEU A 318 8.70 -22.09 26.57
N LEU A 319 9.82 -22.74 26.19
CA LEU A 319 9.93 -24.20 26.12
C LEU A 319 9.68 -24.85 27.48
N ASP A 320 10.32 -24.36 28.54
CA ASP A 320 10.12 -24.84 29.92
C ASP A 320 8.67 -24.63 30.40
N ALA A 321 7.96 -23.64 29.85
CA ALA A 321 6.54 -23.39 30.11
C ALA A 321 5.60 -24.31 29.31
N GLY A 322 6.14 -25.21 28.48
CA GLY A 322 5.41 -26.17 27.66
C GLY A 322 5.07 -25.67 26.26
N ALA A 323 5.79 -24.67 25.73
CA ALA A 323 5.69 -24.33 24.31
C ALA A 323 6.16 -25.52 23.47
N ASP A 324 5.37 -25.88 22.45
CA ASP A 324 5.70 -26.99 21.56
C ASP A 324 6.84 -26.58 20.62
N PRO A 325 8.00 -27.26 20.64
CA PRO A 325 9.14 -26.93 19.79
C PRO A 325 8.90 -27.19 18.29
N ASN A 326 7.81 -27.89 17.94
CA ASN A 326 7.44 -28.26 16.58
C ASN A 326 6.25 -27.44 16.02
N LEU A 327 5.69 -26.53 16.82
CA LEU A 327 4.55 -25.72 16.39
C LEU A 327 5.02 -24.54 15.53
N ALA A 328 4.70 -24.60 14.23
CA ALA A 328 4.84 -23.49 13.28
C ALA A 328 3.48 -22.80 13.04
N PHE A 329 3.49 -21.49 12.78
CA PHE A 329 2.28 -20.69 12.52
C PHE A 329 1.47 -21.24 11.32
N ASP A 330 2.16 -21.55 10.23
CA ASP A 330 1.60 -22.29 9.11
C ASP A 330 2.59 -23.37 8.66
N ALA A 331 2.11 -24.31 7.85
CA ALA A 331 2.95 -25.40 7.38
C ALA A 331 4.15 -24.89 6.57
N SER A 332 4.11 -23.68 5.99
CA SER A 332 5.16 -23.10 5.14
C SER A 332 6.24 -22.30 5.88
N GLN A 333 6.07 -22.02 7.18
CA GLN A 333 7.08 -21.34 8.01
C GLN A 333 8.10 -22.33 8.60
N PRO A 334 9.36 -21.90 8.81
CA PRO A 334 10.38 -22.72 9.46
C PRO A 334 10.07 -22.95 10.94
N THR A 335 10.31 -24.16 11.44
CA THR A 335 10.17 -24.47 12.87
C THR A 335 11.17 -23.67 13.72
N PRO A 336 10.96 -23.53 15.05
CA PRO A 336 11.94 -22.90 15.94
C PRO A 336 13.38 -23.44 15.77
N LEU A 337 13.54 -24.75 15.58
CA LEU A 337 14.84 -25.38 15.32
C LEU A 337 15.45 -24.90 13.99
N MET A 338 14.63 -24.81 12.94
CA MET A 338 15.06 -24.30 11.65
C MET A 338 15.39 -22.82 11.68
N SER A 339 14.60 -21.99 12.37
CA SER A 339 14.87 -20.56 12.52
C SER A 339 16.20 -20.29 13.22
N VAL A 340 16.57 -21.09 14.22
CA VAL A 340 17.92 -21.01 14.82
C VAL A 340 19.00 -21.36 13.80
N LEU A 341 18.74 -22.33 12.92
CA LEU A 341 19.68 -22.77 11.90
C LEU A 341 19.77 -21.79 10.72
N GLU A 342 18.71 -21.07 10.34
CA GLU A 342 18.72 -20.11 9.21
C GLU A 342 19.45 -18.80 9.54
N HIS A 343 19.83 -18.55 10.79
CA HIS A 343 20.42 -17.28 11.20
C HIS A 343 21.84 -17.10 10.61
N TYR A 344 21.95 -16.34 9.52
CA TYR A 344 23.17 -16.14 8.73
C TYR A 344 24.30 -15.34 9.43
N GLY A 345 24.08 -14.86 10.67
CA GLY A 345 25.03 -14.07 11.45
C GLY A 345 26.07 -14.87 12.25
N GLY A 346 25.94 -16.19 12.31
CA GLY A 346 26.78 -17.09 13.11
C GLY A 346 26.12 -17.54 14.42
N PHE A 347 26.56 -18.69 14.93
CA PHE A 347 26.18 -19.23 16.22
C PHE A 347 26.98 -18.53 17.34
N ASP A 348 26.33 -17.66 18.09
CA ASP A 348 26.82 -17.27 19.41
C ASP A 348 26.59 -18.40 20.44
N GLU A 349 27.23 -18.30 21.60
CA GLU A 349 27.15 -19.33 22.65
C GLU A 349 25.70 -19.55 23.10
N ASP A 350 24.89 -18.49 23.14
CA ASP A 350 23.51 -18.54 23.59
C ASP A 350 22.57 -19.20 22.58
N ASN A 351 22.71 -18.96 21.27
CA ASN A 351 21.96 -19.68 20.24
C ASN A 351 22.42 -21.13 20.10
N TYR A 352 23.70 -21.42 20.34
CA TYR A 352 24.18 -22.80 20.41
C TYR A 352 23.56 -23.57 21.59
N ASN A 353 23.43 -22.92 22.75
CA ASN A 353 22.73 -23.48 23.90
C ASN A 353 21.24 -23.70 23.61
N LEU A 354 20.57 -22.73 22.98
CA LEU A 354 19.18 -22.86 22.55
C LEU A 354 18.99 -24.01 21.54
N PHE A 355 19.87 -24.14 20.54
CA PHE A 355 19.86 -25.26 19.59
C PHE A 355 19.93 -26.61 20.30
N ARG A 356 20.84 -26.76 21.28
CA ARG A 356 20.96 -27.98 22.08
C ARG A 356 19.74 -28.22 22.96
N HIS A 357 19.15 -27.18 23.54
CA HIS A 357 17.95 -27.28 24.39
C HIS A 357 16.72 -27.70 23.59
N LEU A 358 16.52 -27.13 22.39
CA LEU A 358 15.48 -27.54 21.45
C LEU A 358 15.56 -29.03 21.10
N LEU A 359 16.76 -29.53 20.79
CA LEU A 359 16.96 -30.96 20.54
C LEU A 359 16.71 -31.82 21.79
N GLY A 360 17.01 -31.29 22.99
CA GLY A 360 16.71 -31.94 24.26
C GLY A 360 15.21 -32.09 24.53
N GLU A 361 14.40 -31.14 24.08
CA GLU A 361 12.93 -31.13 24.18
C GLU A 361 12.24 -31.84 22.98
N ASN A 362 12.95 -32.70 22.24
CA ASN A 362 12.47 -33.45 21.07
C ASN A 362 11.99 -32.59 19.89
N ALA A 363 12.67 -31.48 19.59
CA ALA A 363 12.48 -30.78 18.32
C ALA A 363 12.74 -31.72 17.13
N SER A 364 11.83 -31.74 16.16
CA SER A 364 11.88 -32.63 15.01
C SER A 364 12.93 -32.18 14.00
N SER A 365 13.91 -33.05 13.74
CA SER A 365 14.92 -32.85 12.69
C SER A 365 14.37 -33.07 11.26
N ASN A 366 13.12 -33.53 11.13
CA ASN A 366 12.51 -33.94 9.86
C ASN A 366 11.38 -33.01 9.39
N GLU A 367 10.97 -32.06 10.22
CA GLU A 367 9.96 -31.08 9.81
C GLU A 367 10.55 -30.12 8.76
N THR A 368 9.74 -29.79 7.77
CA THR A 368 10.10 -28.94 6.64
C THR A 368 9.06 -27.82 6.47
N PRO A 369 9.46 -26.62 6.05
CA PRO A 369 8.53 -25.55 5.67
C PRO A 369 7.84 -25.96 4.37
N GLY A 370 6.60 -26.41 4.50
CA GLY A 370 5.73 -26.92 3.46
C GLY A 370 6.05 -28.37 3.12
N SER A 371 5.43 -28.88 2.06
CA SER A 371 5.72 -30.23 1.55
C SER A 371 7.03 -30.31 0.74
N GLN A 372 7.77 -29.21 0.57
CA GLN A 372 8.91 -29.09 -0.36
C GLN A 372 10.11 -28.26 0.18
N GLY A 373 10.08 -27.76 1.42
CA GLY A 373 11.16 -26.93 1.97
C GLY A 373 12.35 -27.72 2.57
N PRO A 374 13.49 -27.06 2.84
CA PRO A 374 14.69 -27.73 3.34
C PRO A 374 14.46 -28.34 4.74
N SER A 375 15.12 -29.48 5.00
CA SER A 375 15.14 -30.07 6.35
C SER A 375 16.13 -29.35 7.27
N ALA A 376 15.93 -29.45 8.58
CA ALA A 376 16.90 -28.96 9.57
C ALA A 376 18.31 -29.52 9.35
N LEU A 377 18.42 -30.78 8.88
CA LEU A 377 19.71 -31.38 8.53
C LEU A 377 20.37 -30.72 7.30
N MET A 378 19.59 -30.34 6.28
CA MET A 378 20.12 -29.62 5.11
C MET A 378 20.70 -28.27 5.52
N LEU A 379 19.95 -27.50 6.31
CA LEU A 379 20.41 -26.21 6.83
C LEU A 379 21.69 -26.37 7.66
N ALA A 380 21.73 -27.36 8.56
CA ALA A 380 22.92 -27.61 9.37
C ALA A 380 24.17 -27.99 8.55
N VAL A 381 23.98 -28.71 7.44
CA VAL A 381 25.05 -29.11 6.52
C VAL A 381 25.56 -27.93 5.67
N GLU A 382 24.78 -26.87 5.48
CA GLU A 382 25.23 -25.65 4.81
C GLU A 382 25.93 -24.68 5.76
N HIS A 383 25.65 -24.75 7.06
CA HIS A 383 26.27 -23.88 8.06
C HIS A 383 27.73 -24.25 8.34
N SER A 384 28.66 -23.35 7.97
CA SER A 384 30.12 -23.55 8.12
C SER A 384 30.63 -23.64 9.56
N GLN A 385 29.85 -23.18 10.55
CA GLN A 385 30.27 -23.16 11.97
C GLN A 385 29.90 -24.44 12.74
N LEU A 386 28.96 -25.25 12.23
CA LEU A 386 28.56 -26.49 12.87
C LEU A 386 29.59 -27.59 12.59
N THR A 387 29.93 -28.36 13.63
CA THR A 387 30.91 -29.44 13.50
C THR A 387 30.25 -30.73 13.03
N LEU A 388 31.05 -31.70 12.61
CA LEU A 388 30.55 -33.05 12.31
C LEU A 388 29.84 -33.71 13.52
N ILE A 389 30.14 -33.28 14.76
CA ILE A 389 29.48 -33.76 15.98
C ILE A 389 28.03 -33.25 16.05
N ASP A 390 27.80 -32.00 15.67
CA ASP A 390 26.46 -31.41 15.70
C ASP A 390 25.59 -31.97 14.58
N ILE A 391 26.18 -32.25 13.41
CA ILE A 391 25.52 -32.98 12.32
C ILE A 391 25.18 -34.42 12.78
N ASP A 392 26.09 -35.11 13.47
CA ASP A 392 25.83 -36.46 14.01
C ASP A 392 24.68 -36.44 15.02
N LEU A 393 24.58 -35.40 15.85
CA LEU A 393 23.47 -35.23 16.81
C LEU A 393 22.11 -35.09 16.12
N LEU A 394 22.01 -34.33 15.03
CA LEU A 394 20.78 -34.20 14.24
C LEU A 394 20.39 -35.53 13.58
N VAL A 395 21.37 -36.27 13.05
CA VAL A 395 21.15 -37.62 12.48
C VAL A 395 20.67 -38.60 13.57
N GLN A 396 21.24 -38.54 14.78
CA GLN A 396 20.80 -39.36 15.91
C GLN A 396 19.36 -39.02 16.35
N ASN A 397 18.96 -37.75 16.27
CA ASN A 397 17.60 -37.29 16.53
C ASN A 397 16.64 -37.51 15.33
N GLY A 398 16.97 -38.47 14.46
CA GLY A 398 16.07 -38.93 13.40
C GLY A 398 16.15 -38.16 12.09
N GLY A 399 17.09 -37.21 11.93
CA GLY A 399 17.26 -36.44 10.70
C GLY A 399 17.51 -37.32 9.48
N SER A 400 16.65 -37.20 8.46
CA SER A 400 16.73 -38.01 7.25
C SER A 400 17.86 -37.56 6.31
N ILE A 401 18.93 -38.37 6.22
CA ILE A 401 20.05 -38.13 5.30
C ILE A 401 19.63 -38.22 3.82
N LEU A 402 18.59 -39.00 3.53
CA LEU A 402 18.08 -39.21 2.17
C LEU A 402 16.96 -38.23 1.81
N HIS A 403 16.71 -37.21 2.64
CA HIS A 403 15.73 -36.17 2.34
C HIS A 403 16.12 -35.41 1.07
N GLN A 404 15.13 -35.06 0.27
CA GLN A 404 15.26 -34.39 -1.01
C GLN A 404 14.16 -33.34 -1.13
N ILE A 405 14.55 -32.15 -1.58
CA ILE A 405 13.61 -31.07 -1.88
C ILE A 405 13.51 -30.88 -3.39
N GLU A 406 12.31 -30.60 -3.90
CA GLU A 406 12.15 -30.07 -5.24
C GLU A 406 12.31 -28.55 -5.19
N THR A 407 13.44 -28.06 -5.69
CA THR A 407 13.75 -26.63 -5.68
C THR A 407 12.80 -25.87 -6.60
N PRO A 408 12.10 -24.82 -6.12
CA PRO A 408 11.32 -23.96 -7.00
C PRO A 408 12.23 -23.24 -7.98
N LYS A 409 11.76 -23.01 -9.20
CA LYS A 409 12.55 -22.55 -10.36
C LYS A 409 13.16 -21.14 -10.24
N SER A 410 13.10 -20.48 -9.09
CA SER A 410 13.32 -19.02 -8.94
C SER A 410 14.78 -18.57 -8.74
N SER A 411 15.72 -19.45 -8.39
CA SER A 411 17.14 -19.10 -8.22
C SER A 411 18.00 -19.41 -9.47
N ARG A 412 19.06 -18.63 -9.72
CA ARG A 412 20.01 -18.89 -10.83
C ARG A 412 20.76 -20.23 -10.71
N LEU A 413 20.76 -20.86 -9.54
CA LEU A 413 21.29 -22.21 -9.32
C LEU A 413 20.21 -23.29 -9.52
N SER A 414 18.96 -23.02 -9.13
CA SER A 414 17.83 -23.93 -9.33
C SER A 414 17.47 -24.15 -10.80
N MET A 415 17.93 -23.30 -11.72
CA MET A 415 17.79 -23.58 -13.16
C MET A 415 18.54 -24.85 -13.59
N PHE A 416 19.61 -25.23 -12.87
CA PHE A 416 20.40 -26.43 -13.15
C PHE A 416 20.10 -27.59 -12.22
N ILE A 417 19.45 -27.33 -11.08
CA ILE A 417 19.19 -28.30 -10.02
C ILE A 417 17.69 -28.30 -9.75
N ASN A 418 16.99 -29.34 -10.22
CA ASN A 418 15.55 -29.53 -9.97
C ASN A 418 15.27 -30.24 -8.64
N SER A 419 16.28 -30.85 -8.02
CA SER A 419 16.15 -31.50 -6.71
C SER A 419 17.45 -31.36 -5.94
N GLN A 420 17.40 -30.94 -4.67
CA GLN A 420 18.56 -30.89 -3.78
C GLN A 420 18.45 -31.96 -2.70
N SER A 421 19.47 -32.78 -2.58
CA SER A 421 19.68 -33.77 -1.51
C SER A 421 20.60 -33.22 -0.43
N VAL A 422 20.58 -33.81 0.77
CA VAL A 422 21.50 -33.44 1.87
C VAL A 422 22.98 -33.55 1.43
N ILE A 423 23.31 -34.56 0.63
CA ILE A 423 24.67 -34.75 0.09
C ILE A 423 24.97 -33.69 -0.99
N GLY A 424 23.97 -33.30 -1.79
CA GLY A 424 24.07 -32.22 -2.77
C GLY A 424 24.38 -30.87 -2.12
N CYS A 425 23.67 -30.53 -1.03
CA CYS A 425 23.96 -29.34 -0.22
C CYS A 425 25.41 -29.35 0.30
N ALA A 426 25.88 -30.49 0.83
CA ALA A 426 27.28 -30.63 1.27
C ALA A 426 28.29 -30.41 0.13
N ALA A 427 28.02 -30.96 -1.05
CA ALA A 427 28.87 -30.81 -2.23
C ALA A 427 28.84 -29.37 -2.79
N GLY A 428 27.81 -28.58 -2.48
CA GLY A 428 27.64 -27.19 -2.89
C GLY A 428 28.34 -26.15 -2.00
N LEU A 429 29.09 -26.55 -0.96
CA LEU A 429 29.77 -25.61 -0.07
C LEU A 429 30.88 -24.80 -0.78
N SER A 430 31.25 -23.65 -0.24
CA SER A 430 32.27 -22.75 -0.83
C SER A 430 33.68 -23.34 -0.77
N SER A 431 34.03 -24.02 0.31
CA SER A 431 35.34 -24.63 0.51
C SER A 431 35.34 -26.09 0.02
N GLU A 432 36.19 -26.42 -0.96
CA GLU A 432 36.35 -27.80 -1.47
C GLU A 432 36.74 -28.78 -0.36
N TRP A 433 37.56 -28.34 0.61
CA TRP A 433 38.01 -29.17 1.73
C TRP A 433 36.87 -29.54 2.69
N GLU A 434 36.06 -28.55 3.05
CA GLU A 434 34.94 -28.75 3.96
C GLU A 434 33.82 -29.57 3.31
N ALA A 435 33.53 -29.27 2.04
CA ALA A 435 32.61 -30.03 1.20
C ALA A 435 33.02 -31.51 1.15
N LEU A 436 34.29 -31.79 0.86
CA LEU A 436 34.82 -33.16 0.81
C LEU A 436 34.66 -33.88 2.15
N GLY A 437 35.00 -33.23 3.26
CA GLY A 437 34.88 -33.81 4.61
C GLY A 437 33.44 -34.16 5.00
N ARG A 438 32.48 -33.27 4.71
CA ARG A 438 31.05 -33.51 5.00
C ARG A 438 30.47 -34.57 4.07
N VAL A 439 30.79 -34.55 2.77
CA VAL A 439 30.35 -35.57 1.79
C VAL A 439 30.88 -36.95 2.19
N GLU A 440 32.16 -37.09 2.52
CA GLU A 440 32.73 -38.37 2.98
C GLU A 440 32.03 -38.89 4.25
N TYR A 441 31.77 -38.02 5.22
CA TYR A 441 31.06 -38.39 6.44
C TYR A 441 29.64 -38.87 6.14
N LEU A 442 28.87 -38.11 5.35
CA LEU A 442 27.49 -38.48 5.00
C LEU A 442 27.44 -39.80 4.21
N LEU A 443 28.35 -40.02 3.26
CA LEU A 443 28.44 -41.29 2.52
C LEU A 443 28.75 -42.48 3.45
N LYS A 444 29.64 -42.29 4.43
CA LYS A 444 29.91 -43.31 5.46
C LYS A 444 28.67 -43.59 6.32
N GLN A 445 27.90 -42.57 6.70
CA GLN A 445 26.66 -42.73 7.47
C GLN A 445 25.56 -43.44 6.66
N VAL A 446 25.40 -43.09 5.38
CA VAL A 446 24.47 -43.79 4.47
C VAL A 446 24.83 -45.27 4.37
N GLN A 447 26.12 -45.60 4.19
CA GLN A 447 26.57 -46.99 4.13
C GLN A 447 26.34 -47.74 5.46
N ARG A 448 26.49 -47.06 6.60
CA ARG A 448 26.23 -47.63 7.94
C ARG A 448 24.74 -47.91 8.16
N LEU A 449 23.87 -46.97 7.79
CA LEU A 449 22.42 -47.09 7.98
C LEU A 449 21.77 -48.03 6.96
N TYR A 450 22.33 -48.14 5.75
CA TYR A 450 21.79 -48.94 4.65
C TYR A 450 22.82 -49.92 4.06
N PRO A 451 23.33 -50.89 4.86
CA PRO A 451 24.42 -51.77 4.44
C PRO A 451 24.07 -52.74 3.29
N SER A 452 22.78 -52.93 3.02
CA SER A 452 22.29 -53.83 1.97
C SER A 452 22.00 -53.15 0.63
N ARG A 453 22.14 -51.82 0.53
CA ARG A 453 21.90 -51.05 -0.70
C ARG A 453 23.22 -50.54 -1.28
N SER A 454 23.30 -50.48 -2.62
CA SER A 454 24.47 -49.93 -3.31
C SER A 454 24.55 -48.41 -3.07
N LEU A 455 25.74 -47.91 -2.70
CA LEU A 455 25.97 -46.48 -2.48
C LEU A 455 25.63 -45.65 -3.73
N VAL A 456 25.96 -46.16 -4.92
CA VAL A 456 25.66 -45.53 -6.22
C VAL A 456 24.16 -45.32 -6.41
N SER A 457 23.31 -46.23 -5.91
CA SER A 457 21.85 -46.10 -6.03
C SER A 457 21.24 -45.09 -5.04
N MET A 458 22.02 -44.59 -4.08
CA MET A 458 21.57 -43.65 -3.05
C MET A 458 22.14 -42.23 -3.25
N ILE A 459 23.18 -42.09 -4.09
CA ILE A 459 23.67 -40.79 -4.53
C ILE A 459 22.73 -40.29 -5.61
N THR A 460 22.15 -39.12 -5.40
CA THR A 460 21.38 -38.44 -6.43
C THR A 460 22.31 -37.71 -7.39
N PRO A 461 21.97 -37.68 -8.70
CA PRO A 461 22.79 -36.95 -9.67
C PRO A 461 22.76 -35.40 -9.55
N ASP A 462 22.16 -34.80 -8.51
CA ASP A 462 22.35 -33.39 -8.13
C ASP A 462 23.74 -33.14 -7.50
N VAL A 463 24.30 -34.13 -6.81
CA VAL A 463 25.63 -34.06 -6.16
C VAL A 463 26.75 -33.68 -7.15
N PRO A 464 26.91 -34.32 -8.32
CA PRO A 464 27.92 -33.90 -9.30
C PRO A 464 27.62 -32.52 -9.91
N LEU A 465 26.35 -32.10 -10.02
CA LEU A 465 25.99 -30.77 -10.52
C LEU A 465 26.37 -29.69 -9.51
N ALA A 466 26.10 -29.92 -8.23
CA ALA A 466 26.50 -29.04 -7.13
C ALA A 466 28.03 -28.92 -7.06
N ALA A 467 28.76 -30.04 -7.17
CA ALA A 467 30.22 -30.02 -7.23
C ALA A 467 30.75 -29.25 -8.44
N ALA A 468 30.16 -29.43 -9.63
CA ALA A 468 30.52 -28.71 -10.84
C ALA A 468 30.22 -27.20 -10.74
N SER A 469 29.16 -26.80 -10.03
CA SER A 469 28.80 -25.39 -9.78
C SER A 469 29.77 -24.64 -8.87
N ARG A 470 30.69 -25.35 -8.20
CA ARG A 470 31.73 -24.78 -7.34
C ARG A 470 33.15 -25.13 -7.80
N GLY A 471 33.28 -25.84 -8.92
CA GLY A 471 34.58 -26.28 -9.44
C GLY A 471 35.28 -27.36 -8.60
N HIS A 472 34.54 -28.14 -7.80
CA HIS A 472 35.10 -29.13 -6.86
C HIS A 472 35.51 -30.42 -7.57
N GLY A 473 36.61 -30.35 -8.33
CA GLY A 473 37.14 -31.47 -9.09
C GLY A 473 37.49 -32.70 -8.23
N LYS A 474 37.89 -32.53 -6.96
CA LYS A 474 38.18 -33.68 -6.07
C LYS A 474 36.93 -34.48 -5.73
N ILE A 475 35.79 -33.81 -5.54
CA ILE A 475 34.51 -34.48 -5.27
C ILE A 475 34.07 -35.26 -6.51
N LEU A 476 34.21 -34.68 -7.71
CA LEU A 476 33.90 -35.39 -8.96
C LEU A 476 34.77 -36.64 -9.15
N ARG A 477 36.07 -36.57 -8.79
CA ARG A 477 36.96 -37.75 -8.78
C ARG A 477 36.52 -38.79 -7.76
N LEU A 478 36.18 -38.38 -6.54
CA LEU A 478 35.67 -39.28 -5.50
C LEU A 478 34.41 -40.02 -5.97
N LEU A 479 33.46 -39.30 -6.57
CA LEU A 479 32.24 -39.90 -7.14
C LEU A 479 32.56 -40.90 -8.25
N HIS A 480 33.49 -40.55 -9.14
CA HIS A 480 33.95 -41.43 -10.21
C HIS A 480 34.61 -42.71 -9.66
N GLU A 481 35.45 -42.59 -8.61
CA GLU A 481 36.07 -43.72 -7.92
C GLU A 481 35.06 -44.66 -7.24
N ILE A 482 33.96 -44.10 -6.70
CA ILE A 482 32.83 -44.86 -6.14
C ILE A 482 32.04 -45.59 -7.25
N GLY A 483 32.31 -45.30 -8.52
CA GLY A 483 31.62 -45.88 -9.67
C GLY A 483 30.33 -45.15 -10.05
N PHE A 484 30.14 -43.91 -9.56
CA PHE A 484 29.03 -43.06 -9.97
C PHE A 484 29.31 -42.44 -11.35
N ASN A 485 28.32 -42.48 -12.25
CA ASN A 485 28.48 -41.90 -13.58
C ASN A 485 28.29 -40.38 -13.55
N ILE A 486 29.38 -39.64 -13.49
CA ILE A 486 29.39 -38.15 -13.50
C ILE A 486 28.99 -37.53 -14.85
N LEU A 487 28.83 -38.35 -15.90
CA LEU A 487 28.57 -37.90 -17.28
C LEU A 487 27.08 -37.92 -17.65
N ASP A 488 26.23 -38.50 -16.80
CA ASP A 488 24.79 -38.61 -17.06
C ASP A 488 24.13 -37.23 -17.16
N THR A 489 23.06 -37.17 -17.97
CA THR A 489 22.22 -35.98 -18.13
C THR A 489 20.98 -36.05 -17.25
N TRP A 490 20.62 -34.94 -16.62
CA TRP A 490 19.44 -34.81 -15.76
C TRP A 490 18.14 -34.53 -16.55
N SER A 491 16.99 -34.45 -15.85
CA SER A 491 15.74 -33.92 -16.42
C SER A 491 16.01 -32.57 -17.09
N ASN A 492 15.71 -32.48 -18.40
CA ASN A 492 16.03 -31.38 -19.33
C ASN A 492 17.37 -31.48 -20.09
N GLY A 493 18.13 -32.58 -19.99
CA GLY A 493 19.34 -32.80 -20.80
C GLY A 493 20.60 -32.08 -20.31
N ILE A 494 20.53 -31.46 -19.12
CA ILE A 494 21.63 -30.75 -18.46
C ILE A 494 22.63 -31.76 -17.90
N SER A 495 23.93 -31.50 -18.09
CA SER A 495 25.03 -32.30 -17.55
C SER A 495 25.94 -31.45 -16.67
N ALA A 496 26.84 -32.10 -15.91
CA ALA A 496 27.86 -31.40 -15.13
C ALA A 496 28.71 -30.44 -15.99
N LEU A 497 28.91 -30.75 -17.29
CA LEU A 497 29.63 -29.87 -18.22
C LEU A 497 28.86 -28.59 -18.52
N HIS A 498 27.54 -28.64 -18.64
CA HIS A 498 26.72 -27.43 -18.82
C HIS A 498 26.84 -26.49 -17.61
N VAL A 499 26.82 -27.07 -16.40
CA VAL A 499 26.94 -26.32 -15.15
C VAL A 499 28.34 -25.71 -15.02
N ALA A 500 29.39 -26.49 -15.24
CA ALA A 500 30.76 -26.01 -15.20
C ALA A 500 31.02 -24.90 -16.23
N ALA A 501 30.46 -25.03 -17.44
CA ALA A 501 30.56 -24.02 -18.51
C ALA A 501 29.81 -22.73 -18.15
N TYR A 502 28.62 -22.83 -17.55
CA TYR A 502 27.85 -21.66 -17.12
C TYR A 502 28.54 -20.86 -16.01
N TRP A 503 29.25 -21.53 -15.08
CA TRP A 503 30.00 -20.89 -13.98
C TRP A 503 31.47 -20.60 -14.30
N GLY A 504 31.95 -20.98 -15.49
CA GLY A 504 33.28 -20.63 -15.98
C GLY A 504 34.44 -21.46 -15.42
N PHE A 505 34.20 -22.62 -14.83
CA PHE A 505 35.26 -23.47 -14.27
C PHE A 505 35.97 -24.27 -15.36
N ALA A 506 36.89 -23.63 -16.08
CA ALA A 506 37.63 -24.22 -17.21
C ALA A 506 38.32 -25.56 -16.85
N ASP A 507 38.97 -25.66 -15.69
CA ASP A 507 39.62 -26.90 -15.22
C ASP A 507 38.61 -28.04 -15.02
N THR A 508 37.41 -27.71 -14.56
CA THR A 508 36.32 -28.69 -14.37
C THR A 508 35.73 -29.09 -15.71
N CYS A 509 35.54 -28.15 -16.63
CA CYS A 509 35.15 -28.45 -18.02
C CYS A 509 36.16 -29.39 -18.68
N GLN A 510 37.45 -29.11 -18.53
CA GLN A 510 38.52 -29.95 -19.05
C GLN A 510 38.49 -31.35 -18.42
N LEU A 511 38.38 -31.45 -17.10
CA LEU A 511 38.29 -32.74 -16.39
C LEU A 511 37.09 -33.59 -16.88
N LEU A 512 35.93 -32.96 -17.10
CA LEU A 512 34.74 -33.65 -17.58
C LEU A 512 34.90 -34.10 -19.04
N LEU A 513 35.49 -33.27 -19.89
CA LEU A 513 35.80 -33.60 -21.29
C LEU A 513 36.83 -34.74 -21.40
N GLU A 514 37.89 -34.70 -20.60
CA GLU A 514 38.89 -35.77 -20.49
C GLU A 514 38.27 -37.08 -19.97
N SER A 515 37.27 -36.98 -19.11
CA SER A 515 36.48 -38.12 -18.62
C SER A 515 35.48 -38.66 -19.65
N GLY A 516 35.36 -38.03 -20.82
CA GLY A 516 34.51 -38.48 -21.94
C GLY A 516 33.16 -37.78 -22.06
N ALA A 517 32.94 -36.63 -21.43
CA ALA A 517 31.71 -35.85 -21.60
C ALA A 517 31.52 -35.41 -23.07
N SER A 518 30.27 -35.46 -23.55
CA SER A 518 29.90 -34.90 -24.85
C SER A 518 30.11 -33.38 -24.84
N VAL A 519 30.92 -32.86 -25.77
CA VAL A 519 31.19 -31.43 -25.96
C VAL A 519 29.91 -30.63 -26.21
N GLU A 520 28.96 -31.26 -26.88
CA GLU A 520 27.64 -30.71 -27.21
C GLU A 520 26.60 -30.91 -26.09
N GLY A 521 26.96 -31.62 -25.02
CA GLY A 521 26.00 -32.11 -24.03
C GLY A 521 25.20 -33.33 -24.51
N GLY A 522 24.39 -33.91 -23.61
CA GLY A 522 23.54 -35.07 -23.90
C GLY A 522 22.04 -34.75 -24.05
N GLY A 523 21.67 -33.47 -24.12
CA GLY A 523 20.28 -33.02 -24.30
C GLY A 523 19.84 -32.93 -25.77
N SER A 524 18.52 -32.91 -26.00
CA SER A 524 17.95 -32.67 -27.34
C SER A 524 18.39 -31.28 -27.83
N PRO A 525 18.90 -31.15 -29.07
CA PRO A 525 19.36 -29.87 -29.62
C PRO A 525 18.27 -28.80 -29.68
N ASN A 526 17.00 -29.20 -29.60
CA ASN A 526 15.88 -28.28 -29.67
C ASN A 526 15.48 -27.69 -28.30
N HIS A 527 15.95 -28.21 -27.17
CA HIS A 527 15.44 -27.82 -25.83
C HIS A 527 16.53 -27.47 -24.81
N THR A 528 17.78 -27.89 -25.01
CA THR A 528 18.90 -27.62 -24.09
C THR A 528 19.98 -26.80 -24.80
N PRO A 529 20.38 -25.62 -24.30
CA PRO A 529 21.49 -24.87 -24.87
C PRO A 529 22.79 -25.67 -24.80
N SER A 530 23.68 -25.49 -25.78
CA SER A 530 24.99 -26.14 -25.73
C SER A 530 25.84 -25.58 -24.58
N PRO A 531 26.79 -26.36 -24.02
CA PRO A 531 27.73 -25.85 -23.02
C PRO A 531 28.48 -24.61 -23.52
N LEU A 532 28.81 -24.57 -24.82
CA LEU A 532 29.44 -23.41 -25.46
C LEU A 532 28.54 -22.17 -25.39
N TYR A 533 27.26 -22.30 -25.73
CA TYR A 533 26.30 -21.20 -25.65
C TYR A 533 26.21 -20.64 -24.22
N LEU A 534 26.17 -21.51 -23.21
CA LEU A 534 26.14 -21.09 -21.80
C LEU A 534 27.41 -20.35 -21.37
N ALA A 535 28.59 -20.83 -21.77
CA ALA A 535 29.85 -20.16 -21.47
C ALA A 535 29.97 -18.78 -22.14
N ILE A 536 29.48 -18.66 -23.38
CA ILE A 536 29.40 -17.38 -24.11
C ILE A 536 28.44 -16.43 -23.40
N PHE A 537 27.25 -16.91 -23.04
CA PHE A 537 26.22 -16.12 -22.37
C PHE A 537 26.69 -15.58 -21.01
N SER A 538 27.42 -16.39 -20.25
CA SER A 538 28.02 -16.00 -18.96
C SER A 538 29.34 -15.23 -19.11
N ASN A 539 29.84 -15.02 -20.33
CA ASN A 539 31.05 -14.26 -20.66
C ASN A 539 32.36 -14.84 -20.07
N TYR A 540 32.49 -16.17 -20.01
CA TYR A 540 33.68 -16.86 -19.50
C TYR A 540 34.61 -17.33 -20.63
N HIS A 541 35.59 -16.50 -20.97
CA HIS A 541 36.50 -16.72 -22.11
C HIS A 541 37.27 -18.05 -22.04
N ASP A 542 37.85 -18.39 -20.89
CA ASP A 542 38.69 -19.60 -20.76
C ASP A 542 37.86 -20.88 -20.95
N ALA A 543 36.62 -20.90 -20.46
CA ALA A 543 35.69 -22.00 -20.70
C ALA A 543 35.27 -22.08 -22.18
N VAL A 544 35.06 -20.94 -22.85
CA VAL A 544 34.78 -20.88 -24.29
C VAL A 544 35.94 -21.44 -25.11
N GLU A 545 37.18 -21.08 -24.79
CA GLU A 545 38.38 -21.61 -25.45
C GLU A 545 38.50 -23.12 -25.30
N VAL A 546 38.32 -23.65 -24.08
CA VAL A 546 38.36 -25.09 -23.82
C VAL A 546 37.30 -25.82 -24.67
N LEU A 547 36.08 -25.30 -24.76
CA LEU A 547 34.98 -25.90 -25.51
C LEU A 547 35.18 -25.81 -27.04
N ILE A 548 35.68 -24.68 -27.56
CA ILE A 548 35.98 -24.53 -28.99
C ILE A 548 37.17 -25.41 -29.39
N ASN A 549 38.21 -25.51 -28.55
CA ASN A 549 39.33 -26.43 -28.76
C ASN A 549 38.86 -27.89 -28.77
N ALA A 550 37.82 -28.22 -27.98
CA ALA A 550 37.15 -29.51 -28.02
C ALA A 550 36.20 -29.68 -29.23
N LYS A 551 36.17 -28.73 -30.17
CA LYS A 551 35.37 -28.71 -31.41
C LYS A 551 33.85 -28.56 -31.21
N ALA A 552 33.43 -27.74 -30.25
CA ALA A 552 32.03 -27.36 -30.09
C ALA A 552 31.47 -26.61 -31.33
N ASN A 553 30.19 -26.81 -31.62
CA ASN A 553 29.49 -26.18 -32.75
C ASN A 553 29.15 -24.71 -32.45
N VAL A 554 29.88 -23.80 -33.07
CA VAL A 554 29.72 -22.34 -32.95
C VAL A 554 28.43 -21.77 -33.53
N HIS A 555 27.67 -22.56 -34.30
CA HIS A 555 26.37 -22.16 -34.86
C HIS A 555 25.19 -22.73 -34.09
N ARG A 556 25.41 -23.64 -33.13
CA ARG A 556 24.33 -24.26 -32.37
C ARG A 556 23.73 -23.24 -31.39
N GLY A 557 22.56 -22.75 -31.76
CA GLY A 557 21.79 -21.78 -31.03
C GLY A 557 20.85 -22.33 -29.96
N LEU A 558 20.18 -21.43 -29.23
CA LEU A 558 19.05 -21.77 -28.38
C LEU A 558 17.78 -21.82 -29.24
N ALA A 559 17.01 -22.91 -29.24
CA ALA A 559 15.70 -22.95 -29.90
C ALA A 559 14.60 -22.57 -28.88
N LEU A 560 14.01 -21.39 -29.04
CA LEU A 560 12.88 -20.92 -28.27
C LEU A 560 11.58 -21.28 -29.02
N ASP A 561 10.99 -22.44 -28.74
CA ASP A 561 9.63 -22.73 -29.19
C ASP A 561 8.63 -21.90 -28.35
N GLU A 562 7.54 -21.40 -28.98
CA GLU A 562 6.54 -20.45 -28.43
C GLU A 562 5.73 -20.92 -27.19
N GLY A 563 6.20 -21.89 -26.42
CA GLY A 563 5.47 -22.47 -25.29
C GLY A 563 6.30 -22.91 -24.08
N HIS A 564 7.59 -22.58 -24.01
CA HIS A 564 8.44 -22.99 -22.89
C HIS A 564 9.17 -21.81 -22.24
N GLU A 565 8.54 -21.25 -21.21
CA GLU A 565 8.97 -20.12 -20.35
C GLU A 565 10.26 -20.36 -19.53
N GLY A 566 10.99 -21.47 -19.74
CA GLY A 566 12.01 -21.94 -18.79
C GLY A 566 13.36 -21.20 -18.78
N TRP A 567 13.83 -20.71 -19.93
CA TRP A 567 15.14 -20.05 -20.04
C TRP A 567 15.05 -18.55 -20.34
N GLY A 568 13.95 -18.10 -20.97
CA GLY A 568 13.77 -16.71 -21.38
C GLY A 568 13.85 -15.75 -20.19
N GLU A 569 12.89 -15.81 -19.26
CA GLU A 569 12.67 -14.78 -18.23
C GLU A 569 13.84 -14.54 -17.27
N SER A 570 14.67 -15.55 -17.00
CA SER A 570 15.78 -15.48 -16.01
C SER A 570 17.09 -14.91 -16.56
N LEU A 571 17.19 -14.80 -17.89
CA LEU A 571 18.43 -14.47 -18.61
C LEU A 571 18.47 -12.99 -19.08
N TRP A 572 17.42 -12.21 -18.87
CA TRP A 572 17.33 -10.80 -19.32
C TRP A 572 18.08 -9.81 -18.40
N HIS A 573 18.49 -8.68 -18.99
CA HIS A 573 19.08 -7.54 -18.28
C HIS A 573 17.99 -6.60 -17.74
N PRO A 574 18.10 -6.03 -16.53
CA PRO A 574 17.08 -5.15 -15.94
C PRO A 574 16.86 -3.78 -16.63
N HIS A 575 17.53 -3.49 -17.75
CA HIS A 575 17.40 -2.20 -18.46
C HIS A 575 16.59 -2.30 -19.75
N TRP A 576 16.10 -3.49 -20.09
CA TRP A 576 15.21 -3.67 -21.24
C TRP A 576 13.92 -4.29 -20.75
N LYS A 577 12.94 -3.43 -20.46
CA LYS A 577 11.59 -3.84 -20.08
C LYS A 577 10.79 -4.10 -21.35
N PRO A 578 10.21 -5.30 -21.55
CA PRO A 578 9.29 -5.57 -22.64
C PRO A 578 7.90 -5.02 -22.26
N GLU A 579 7.81 -3.74 -21.95
CA GLU A 579 6.53 -3.07 -21.75
C GLU A 579 6.09 -2.59 -23.13
N GLN A 580 5.33 -3.45 -23.81
CA GLN A 580 4.61 -3.30 -25.09
C GLN A 580 5.29 -3.92 -26.34
N ARG A 581 4.57 -4.92 -26.92
CA ARG A 581 4.70 -5.55 -28.26
C ARG A 581 5.53 -6.85 -28.37
N SER A 582 5.39 -7.51 -29.52
CA SER A 582 5.28 -8.97 -29.69
C SER A 582 6.58 -9.77 -29.54
N TRP A 583 6.54 -10.76 -28.64
CA TRP A 583 7.56 -11.78 -28.36
C TRP A 583 8.25 -12.47 -29.56
N THR A 584 7.65 -12.43 -30.75
CA THR A 584 8.04 -13.22 -31.92
C THR A 584 9.31 -12.73 -32.63
N GLU A 585 9.62 -11.44 -32.57
CA GLU A 585 10.86 -10.90 -33.19
C GLU A 585 12.03 -10.86 -32.20
N PHE A 586 11.76 -10.61 -30.91
CA PHE A 586 12.77 -10.53 -29.85
C PHE A 586 13.49 -11.85 -29.57
N SER A 587 12.78 -12.98 -29.69
CA SER A 587 13.36 -14.32 -29.54
C SER A 587 14.51 -14.54 -30.54
N SER A 588 14.37 -14.01 -31.77
CA SER A 588 15.33 -14.08 -32.89
C SER A 588 16.76 -13.64 -32.52
N PHE A 589 16.90 -12.68 -31.60
CA PHE A 589 18.18 -12.07 -31.21
C PHE A 589 19.08 -12.99 -30.38
N PHE A 590 18.48 -13.80 -29.49
CA PHE A 590 19.20 -14.71 -28.60
C PHE A 590 19.42 -16.11 -29.19
N HIS A 591 18.81 -16.44 -30.34
CA HIS A 591 18.98 -17.76 -30.94
C HIS A 591 20.46 -18.04 -31.27
N SER A 592 21.22 -17.09 -31.81
CA SER A 592 22.60 -17.37 -32.24
C SER A 592 23.65 -17.16 -31.13
N PRO A 593 24.71 -17.98 -31.05
CA PRO A 593 25.81 -17.77 -30.11
C PRO A 593 26.48 -16.40 -30.25
N ILE A 594 26.59 -15.88 -31.48
CA ILE A 594 27.13 -14.53 -31.72
C ILE A 594 26.17 -13.43 -31.27
N GLY A 595 24.85 -13.62 -31.40
CA GLY A 595 23.84 -12.70 -30.87
C GLY A 595 23.90 -12.62 -29.36
N ALA A 596 23.98 -13.78 -28.68
CA ALA A 596 24.17 -13.84 -27.23
C ALA A 596 25.51 -13.19 -26.79
N ALA A 597 26.59 -13.40 -27.55
CA ALA A 597 27.87 -12.75 -27.30
C ALA A 597 27.76 -11.21 -27.43
N ILE A 598 27.11 -10.69 -28.48
CA ILE A 598 26.94 -9.24 -28.69
C ILE A 598 26.13 -8.59 -27.55
N LEU A 599 25.09 -9.28 -27.06
CA LEU A 599 24.20 -8.76 -26.01
C LEU A 599 24.81 -8.82 -24.60
N ARG A 600 25.67 -9.82 -24.32
CA ARG A 600 26.24 -10.06 -22.97
C ARG A 600 27.72 -9.69 -22.82
N ALA A 601 28.50 -9.67 -23.90
CA ALA A 601 29.94 -9.48 -23.78
C ALA A 601 30.28 -8.02 -23.47
N GLN A 602 31.16 -7.84 -22.49
CA GLN A 602 31.80 -6.55 -22.20
C GLN A 602 33.03 -6.29 -23.09
N ASP A 603 33.47 -7.28 -23.86
CA ASP A 603 34.68 -7.22 -24.71
C ASP A 603 34.48 -7.96 -26.05
N HIS A 604 35.26 -7.57 -27.05
CA HIS A 604 35.20 -8.05 -28.42
C HIS A 604 35.84 -9.43 -28.63
N ARG A 605 36.52 -10.00 -27.63
CA ARG A 605 37.32 -11.25 -27.77
C ARG A 605 36.47 -12.45 -28.20
N ILE A 606 35.37 -12.71 -27.50
CA ILE A 606 34.47 -13.84 -27.82
C ILE A 606 33.87 -13.64 -29.21
N CYS A 607 33.40 -12.43 -29.53
CA CYS A 607 32.83 -12.09 -30.84
C CYS A 607 33.85 -12.29 -31.96
N ASN A 608 35.07 -11.78 -31.81
CA ASN A 608 36.15 -11.96 -32.80
C ASN A 608 36.54 -13.42 -32.94
N HIS A 609 36.60 -14.16 -31.83
CA HIS A 609 36.91 -15.59 -31.86
C HIS A 609 35.84 -16.37 -32.64
N LEU A 610 34.55 -16.05 -32.46
CA LEU A 610 33.44 -16.63 -33.23
C LEU A 610 33.47 -16.23 -34.71
N ILE A 611 33.75 -14.95 -35.02
CA ILE A 611 33.87 -14.47 -36.41
C ILE A 611 35.03 -15.15 -37.14
N CYS A 612 36.16 -15.36 -36.47
CA CYS A 612 37.30 -16.12 -37.01
C CYS A 612 36.93 -17.59 -37.33
N GLN A 613 35.90 -18.15 -36.68
CA GLN A 613 35.35 -19.48 -36.99
C GLN A 613 34.27 -19.43 -38.09
N GLY A 614 34.00 -18.28 -38.71
CA GLY A 614 33.08 -18.12 -39.83
C GLY A 614 31.62 -17.80 -39.45
N VAL A 615 31.37 -17.31 -38.23
CA VAL A 615 30.02 -16.89 -37.79
C VAL A 615 29.66 -15.49 -38.31
N ILE A 616 28.46 -15.34 -38.88
CA ILE A 616 27.95 -14.10 -39.48
C ILE A 616 27.30 -13.20 -38.42
N VAL A 617 27.50 -11.89 -38.51
CA VAL A 617 26.92 -10.89 -37.61
C VAL A 617 25.43 -10.65 -37.95
N PRO A 618 24.53 -10.55 -36.95
CA PRO A 618 23.10 -10.32 -37.21
C PRO A 618 22.74 -8.97 -37.87
N LYS A 619 21.61 -8.93 -38.58
CA LYS A 619 21.13 -7.72 -39.29
C LYS A 619 20.86 -6.52 -38.36
N TRP A 620 20.29 -6.78 -37.18
CA TRP A 620 19.90 -5.79 -36.19
C TRP A 620 21.08 -5.18 -35.41
N THR A 621 22.32 -5.66 -35.61
CA THR A 621 23.49 -5.26 -34.81
C THR A 621 23.78 -3.75 -34.90
N PHE A 622 23.54 -3.11 -36.04
CA PHE A 622 23.65 -1.65 -36.16
C PHE A 622 22.65 -0.92 -35.27
N TYR A 623 21.39 -1.37 -35.22
CA TYR A 623 20.36 -0.75 -34.38
C TYR A 623 20.70 -0.88 -32.89
N TYR A 624 21.05 -2.09 -32.42
CA TYR A 624 21.40 -2.33 -31.02
C TYR A 624 22.63 -1.52 -30.57
N GLY A 625 23.70 -1.53 -31.37
CA GLY A 625 24.90 -0.74 -31.08
C GLY A 625 24.66 0.77 -31.09
N SER A 626 23.60 1.23 -31.76
CA SER A 626 23.21 2.65 -31.82
C SER A 626 22.34 3.11 -30.66
N CYS A 627 21.73 2.18 -29.92
CA CYS A 627 20.91 2.50 -28.75
C CYS A 627 21.76 2.82 -27.50
N ASN A 628 23.06 2.48 -27.50
CA ASN A 628 23.96 2.72 -26.38
C ASN A 628 25.35 3.17 -26.88
N PRO A 629 25.84 4.39 -26.55
CA PRO A 629 27.11 4.91 -27.05
C PRO A 629 28.31 4.07 -26.61
N LYS A 630 28.25 3.49 -25.41
CA LYS A 630 29.28 2.59 -24.86
C LYS A 630 29.47 1.31 -25.68
N SER A 631 28.54 1.07 -26.61
CA SER A 631 28.56 -0.04 -27.56
C SER A 631 29.13 0.36 -28.93
N LEU A 632 29.91 1.45 -29.03
CA LEU A 632 30.62 1.83 -30.26
C LEU A 632 31.37 0.64 -30.89
N TRP A 633 32.01 -0.20 -30.07
CA TRP A 633 32.72 -1.39 -30.55
C TRP A 633 31.80 -2.38 -31.28
N ILE A 634 30.50 -2.45 -30.95
CA ILE A 634 29.49 -3.28 -31.62
C ILE A 634 29.20 -2.73 -33.02
N VAL A 635 29.08 -1.42 -33.15
CA VAL A 635 28.90 -0.74 -34.45
C VAL A 635 30.17 -0.88 -35.32
N GLN A 636 31.35 -0.78 -34.72
CA GLN A 636 32.62 -1.05 -35.39
C GLN A 636 32.77 -2.52 -35.80
N LEU A 637 32.27 -3.46 -34.99
CA LEU A 637 32.21 -4.89 -35.32
C LEU A 637 31.34 -5.11 -36.56
N ALA A 638 30.11 -4.56 -36.55
CA ALA A 638 29.19 -4.63 -37.68
C ALA A 638 29.78 -4.01 -38.96
N SER A 639 30.49 -2.87 -38.82
CA SER A 639 31.18 -2.22 -39.94
C SER A 639 32.29 -3.07 -40.57
N ARG A 640 32.98 -3.94 -39.80
CA ARG A 640 34.06 -4.79 -40.33
C ARG A 640 33.53 -6.03 -41.03
N SER A 641 32.31 -6.45 -40.70
CA SER A 641 31.59 -7.55 -41.34
C SER A 641 30.82 -7.04 -42.55
N PHE A 642 31.55 -6.65 -43.59
CA PHE A 642 31.02 -6.08 -44.84
C PHE A 642 30.12 -7.08 -45.58
N ASP A 643 28.80 -6.95 -45.39
CA ASP A 643 27.69 -7.22 -46.34
C ASP A 643 26.36 -7.61 -45.64
N ASP A 644 26.37 -7.91 -44.34
CA ASP A 644 25.23 -8.58 -43.69
C ASP A 644 24.44 -7.77 -42.64
N ALA A 645 24.99 -6.69 -42.08
CA ALA A 645 24.29 -5.84 -41.11
C ALA A 645 23.50 -4.71 -41.81
N ASP A 646 22.26 -4.43 -41.36
CA ASP A 646 21.37 -3.46 -42.01
C ASP A 646 21.38 -2.09 -41.28
N PRO A 647 21.97 -1.03 -41.87
CA PRO A 647 22.01 0.31 -41.27
C PRO A 647 20.65 1.02 -41.28
N ASN A 648 19.61 0.42 -41.87
CA ASN A 648 18.25 0.94 -41.95
C ASN A 648 17.22 0.07 -41.20
N TRP A 649 17.70 -0.88 -40.39
CA TRP A 649 16.84 -1.75 -39.60
C TRP A 649 15.88 -0.93 -38.72
N ARG A 650 14.60 -1.29 -38.71
CA ARG A 650 13.59 -0.61 -37.88
C ARG A 650 13.46 -1.33 -36.55
N GLY A 651 13.64 -0.60 -35.46
CA GLY A 651 13.30 -1.09 -34.12
C GLY A 651 11.80 -1.26 -33.92
N GLU A 652 11.40 -1.86 -32.81
CA GLU A 652 9.98 -2.01 -32.44
C GLU A 652 9.28 -0.66 -32.17
N ASP A 653 10.06 0.35 -31.80
CA ASP A 653 9.67 1.76 -31.67
C ASP A 653 9.53 2.47 -33.04
N GLY A 654 9.86 1.80 -34.14
CA GLY A 654 9.86 2.34 -35.50
C GLY A 654 11.07 3.22 -35.85
N ARG A 655 12.01 3.45 -34.93
CA ARG A 655 13.20 4.30 -35.17
C ARG A 655 14.23 3.57 -36.05
N THR A 656 15.01 4.33 -36.82
CA THR A 656 16.23 3.82 -37.49
C THR A 656 17.42 3.79 -36.53
N PRO A 657 18.53 3.07 -36.86
CA PRO A 657 19.76 3.14 -36.08
C PRO A 657 20.31 4.57 -36.02
N LEU A 658 20.13 5.35 -37.09
CA LEU A 658 20.55 6.74 -37.14
C LEU A 658 19.72 7.63 -36.20
N GLN A 659 18.40 7.44 -36.14
CA GLN A 659 17.55 8.12 -35.17
C GLN A 659 17.91 7.70 -33.74
N ALA A 660 18.14 6.41 -33.49
CA ALA A 660 18.55 5.91 -32.17
C ALA A 660 19.89 6.51 -31.71
N ALA A 661 20.89 6.58 -32.59
CA ALA A 661 22.19 7.21 -32.31
C ALA A 661 22.07 8.71 -32.00
N LEU A 662 21.05 9.38 -32.54
CA LEU A 662 20.75 10.79 -32.33
C LEU A 662 19.83 11.04 -31.11
N THR A 663 19.22 10.02 -30.52
CA THR A 663 18.31 10.18 -29.36
C THR A 663 18.97 9.89 -28.02
N VAL A 664 20.21 9.37 -27.99
CA VAL A 664 20.82 8.97 -26.72
C VAL A 664 20.97 10.18 -25.78
N ASP A 665 20.39 10.02 -24.59
CA ASP A 665 20.34 11.01 -23.53
C ASP A 665 21.71 11.62 -23.20
N ASP A 666 21.63 12.90 -22.83
CA ASP A 666 22.70 13.79 -22.39
C ASP A 666 23.37 13.23 -21.12
N THR A 667 24.23 12.24 -21.29
CA THR A 667 25.12 11.81 -20.22
C THR A 667 26.18 12.89 -20.03
N SER A 668 26.47 13.26 -18.78
CA SER A 668 27.50 14.25 -18.40
C SER A 668 28.94 13.85 -18.79
N ASP A 669 29.07 12.84 -19.65
CA ASP A 669 30.29 12.16 -20.03
C ASP A 669 30.65 12.51 -21.48
N ALA A 670 31.63 13.40 -21.64
CA ALA A 670 32.10 13.86 -22.95
C ALA A 670 32.58 12.71 -23.85
N THR A 671 32.93 11.55 -23.28
CA THR A 671 33.36 10.37 -24.03
C THR A 671 32.20 9.71 -24.79
N GLN A 672 31.04 9.53 -24.14
CA GLN A 672 29.85 8.94 -24.76
C GLN A 672 29.29 9.81 -25.88
N THR A 673 29.42 11.12 -25.72
CA THR A 673 29.14 12.11 -26.77
C THR A 673 29.97 11.88 -28.04
N LEU A 674 31.27 11.61 -27.90
CA LEU A 674 32.17 11.36 -29.03
C LEU A 674 31.85 10.01 -29.69
N GLU A 675 31.51 9.01 -28.88
CA GLU A 675 31.11 7.68 -29.35
C GLU A 675 29.82 7.74 -30.18
N SER A 676 28.78 8.46 -29.75
CA SER A 676 27.54 8.65 -30.53
C SER A 676 27.79 9.34 -31.88
N LEU A 677 28.70 10.32 -31.93
CA LEU A 677 29.08 11.01 -33.16
C LEU A 677 29.82 10.09 -34.13
N GLU A 678 30.69 9.23 -33.59
CA GLU A 678 31.40 8.23 -34.36
C GLU A 678 30.42 7.19 -34.90
N ILE A 679 29.48 6.71 -34.08
CA ILE A 679 28.39 5.80 -34.49
C ILE A 679 27.60 6.41 -35.64
N ALA A 680 27.09 7.64 -35.49
CA ALA A 680 26.32 8.32 -36.54
C ALA A 680 27.14 8.51 -37.84
N SER A 681 28.44 8.82 -37.72
CA SER A 681 29.33 8.91 -38.87
C SER A 681 29.55 7.57 -39.58
N ILE A 682 29.69 6.48 -38.83
CA ILE A 682 29.81 5.13 -39.38
C ILE A 682 28.52 4.75 -40.11
N LEU A 683 27.35 5.01 -39.52
CA LEU A 683 26.05 4.74 -40.14
C LEU A 683 25.85 5.50 -41.45
N LEU A 684 26.17 6.80 -41.48
CA LEU A 684 26.09 7.61 -42.69
C LEU A 684 27.07 7.14 -43.78
N HIS A 685 28.27 6.67 -43.41
CA HIS A 685 29.22 6.06 -44.36
C HIS A 685 28.64 4.80 -45.02
N HIS A 686 27.85 4.02 -44.27
CA HIS A 686 27.17 2.82 -44.76
C HIS A 686 25.79 3.09 -45.39
N ARG A 687 25.49 4.35 -45.75
CA ARG A 687 24.25 4.77 -46.44
C ARG A 687 22.97 4.53 -45.63
N ALA A 688 23.00 4.81 -44.32
CA ALA A 688 21.78 4.97 -43.55
C ALA A 688 20.88 6.05 -44.18
N GLY A 689 19.59 5.75 -44.33
CA GLY A 689 18.56 6.62 -44.90
C GLY A 689 17.86 7.47 -43.84
N PHE A 690 17.29 8.58 -44.28
CA PHE A 690 16.57 9.53 -43.42
C PHE A 690 15.07 9.18 -43.33
N ALA A 691 14.51 9.28 -42.13
CA ALA A 691 13.12 9.00 -41.82
C ALA A 691 12.33 10.26 -41.40
N GLY A 692 13.02 11.36 -41.07
CA GLY A 692 12.44 12.62 -40.59
C GLY A 692 12.79 12.88 -39.12
N GLY A 693 13.02 14.15 -38.77
CA GLY A 693 13.39 14.58 -37.42
C GLY A 693 14.89 14.53 -37.11
N GLU A 694 15.72 13.94 -37.96
CA GLU A 694 17.17 13.80 -37.70
C GLU A 694 17.90 15.15 -37.67
N ALA A 695 17.47 16.11 -38.49
CA ALA A 695 18.05 17.46 -38.49
C ALA A 695 17.69 18.22 -37.21
N GLN A 696 16.42 18.13 -36.77
CA GLN A 696 15.92 18.69 -35.52
C GLN A 696 16.69 18.14 -34.32
N GLN A 697 16.87 16.83 -34.27
CA GLN A 697 17.57 16.16 -33.18
C GLN A 697 19.06 16.53 -33.15
N ALA A 698 19.71 16.64 -34.32
CA ALA A 698 21.10 17.11 -34.40
C ALA A 698 21.27 18.55 -33.89
N ILE A 699 20.28 19.42 -34.13
CA ILE A 699 20.27 20.80 -33.62
C ILE A 699 20.06 20.84 -32.11
N LEU A 700 19.11 20.08 -31.56
CA LEU A 700 18.88 19.98 -30.11
C LEU A 700 20.14 19.55 -29.37
N LEU A 701 20.88 18.59 -29.93
CA LEU A 701 22.15 18.12 -29.39
C LEU A 701 23.35 19.05 -29.69
N SER A 702 23.13 20.20 -30.34
CA SER A 702 24.17 21.16 -30.74
C SER A 702 25.28 20.54 -31.63
N ARG A 703 24.93 19.57 -32.49
CA ARG A 703 25.88 18.81 -33.34
C ARG A 703 25.95 19.37 -34.75
N TRP A 704 26.49 20.57 -34.89
CA TRP A 704 26.57 21.30 -36.17
C TRP A 704 27.33 20.53 -37.27
N GLU A 705 28.43 19.84 -36.94
CA GLU A 705 29.19 19.06 -37.92
C GLU A 705 28.39 17.88 -38.50
N LEU A 706 27.58 17.24 -37.65
CA LEU A 706 26.71 16.14 -38.06
C LEU A 706 25.51 16.69 -38.86
N LEU A 707 24.97 17.83 -38.45
CA LEU A 707 23.92 18.54 -39.18
C LEU A 707 24.37 18.89 -40.60
N ASP A 708 25.57 19.46 -40.79
CA ASP A 708 26.10 19.79 -42.11
C ASP A 708 26.19 18.54 -43.00
N LYS A 709 26.61 17.42 -42.42
CA LYS A 709 26.73 16.13 -43.11
C LYS A 709 25.37 15.54 -43.47
N ILE A 710 24.38 15.61 -42.56
CA ILE A 710 22.99 15.22 -42.81
C ILE A 710 22.40 16.08 -43.94
N LEU A 711 22.57 17.40 -43.88
CA LEU A 711 22.03 18.33 -44.88
C LEU A 711 22.68 18.19 -46.26
N GLN A 712 23.98 17.85 -46.33
CA GLN A 712 24.66 17.56 -47.60
C GLN A 712 24.14 16.27 -48.25
N LEU A 713 23.77 15.27 -47.45
CA LEU A 713 23.28 13.98 -47.92
C LEU A 713 21.75 13.97 -48.16
N ASP A 714 21.01 14.84 -47.48
CA ASP A 714 19.54 14.97 -47.60
C ASP A 714 19.13 15.80 -48.83
N THR A 715 19.26 15.18 -50.00
CA THR A 715 18.87 15.80 -51.29
C THR A 715 17.36 16.00 -51.47
N LEU A 716 16.53 15.35 -50.64
CA LEU A 716 15.06 15.34 -50.75
C LEU A 716 14.36 16.15 -49.64
N GLY A 717 15.11 16.71 -48.68
CA GLY A 717 14.56 17.44 -47.53
C GLY A 717 13.78 16.54 -46.56
N VAL A 718 14.08 15.23 -46.53
CA VAL A 718 13.38 14.25 -45.69
C VAL A 718 13.80 14.40 -44.22
N ALA A 719 15.07 14.70 -43.95
CA ALA A 719 15.60 14.87 -42.60
C ALA A 719 14.98 16.07 -41.87
N ARG A 720 14.48 17.07 -42.63
CA ARG A 720 13.80 18.27 -42.11
C ARG A 720 12.30 18.08 -41.89
N ARG A 721 11.72 16.91 -42.22
CA ARG A 721 10.29 16.68 -42.03
C ARG A 721 9.93 16.70 -40.53
N PRO A 722 8.80 17.30 -40.15
CA PRO A 722 8.39 17.36 -38.75
C PRO A 722 7.94 15.99 -38.26
N GLN A 723 8.70 15.39 -37.34
CA GLN A 723 8.35 14.20 -36.55
C GLN A 723 9.23 14.14 -35.28
N PRO A 724 8.68 14.28 -34.06
CA PRO A 724 7.40 14.89 -33.69
C PRO A 724 7.47 16.43 -33.56
N MET A 725 8.67 17.03 -33.62
CA MET A 725 8.88 18.49 -33.45
C MET A 725 9.09 19.24 -34.76
N SER A 726 8.68 20.51 -34.77
CA SER A 726 8.94 21.44 -35.88
C SER A 726 10.35 22.06 -35.79
N MET A 727 10.87 22.56 -36.91
CA MET A 727 12.14 23.30 -36.93
C MET A 727 12.06 24.59 -36.09
N LEU A 728 10.87 25.21 -36.04
CA LEU A 728 10.61 26.41 -35.28
C LEU A 728 10.63 26.13 -33.76
N GLU A 729 10.05 25.01 -33.33
CA GLU A 729 10.11 24.56 -31.93
C GLU A 729 11.56 24.30 -31.48
N VAL A 730 12.35 23.63 -32.31
CA VAL A 730 13.77 23.32 -32.02
C VAL A 730 14.62 24.58 -31.96
N ALA A 731 14.39 25.56 -32.85
CA ALA A 731 15.08 26.84 -32.81
C ALA A 731 14.85 27.58 -31.49
N LEU A 732 13.64 27.50 -30.94
CA LEU A 732 13.27 28.10 -29.66
C LEU A 732 13.85 27.34 -28.46
N LEU A 733 13.82 26.00 -28.48
CA LEU A 733 14.41 25.17 -27.42
C LEU A 733 15.94 25.31 -27.33
N THR A 734 16.60 25.61 -28.44
CA THR A 734 18.06 25.83 -28.51
C THR A 734 18.48 27.29 -28.36
N ASP A 735 17.54 28.20 -28.11
CA ASP A 735 17.79 29.65 -27.99
C ASP A 735 18.49 30.26 -29.23
N SER A 736 18.23 29.69 -30.41
CA SER A 736 18.83 30.14 -31.67
C SER A 736 17.91 31.13 -32.40
N LEU A 737 18.04 32.40 -32.04
CA LEU A 737 17.27 33.49 -32.67
C LEU A 737 17.48 33.56 -34.18
N GLN A 738 18.69 33.29 -34.68
CA GLN A 738 18.96 33.30 -36.12
C GLN A 738 18.18 32.19 -36.85
N LEU A 739 18.21 30.97 -36.32
CA LEU A 739 17.45 29.85 -36.89
C LEU A 739 15.94 30.13 -36.81
N PHE A 740 15.49 30.78 -35.75
CA PHE A 740 14.11 31.21 -35.60
C PHE A 740 13.69 32.20 -36.70
N GLU A 741 14.49 33.25 -36.97
CA GLU A 741 14.20 34.18 -38.08
C GLU A 741 14.18 33.45 -39.43
N ASP A 742 15.18 32.60 -39.69
CA ASP A 742 15.28 31.84 -40.94
C ASP A 742 14.04 30.93 -41.14
N CYS A 743 13.56 30.28 -40.07
CA CYS A 743 12.34 29.47 -40.12
C CYS A 743 11.09 30.34 -40.35
N MET A 744 10.98 31.49 -39.68
CA MET A 744 9.87 32.43 -39.84
C MET A 744 9.77 33.02 -41.26
N GLU A 745 10.90 33.17 -41.94
CA GLU A 745 10.97 33.62 -43.34
C GLU A 745 10.64 32.52 -44.35
N THR A 746 10.94 31.26 -44.04
CA THR A 746 10.90 30.15 -45.00
C THR A 746 9.67 29.25 -44.91
N ASP A 747 9.03 29.11 -43.74
CA ASP A 747 8.02 28.08 -43.50
C ASP A 747 6.59 28.49 -43.95
N ARG A 748 5.80 27.50 -44.41
CA ARG A 748 4.45 27.72 -44.96
C ARG A 748 3.37 27.81 -43.87
N ASP A 749 3.58 27.17 -42.72
CA ASP A 749 2.66 27.16 -41.57
C ASP A 749 3.28 27.94 -40.40
N LYS A 750 2.98 29.25 -40.35
CA LYS A 750 3.67 30.25 -39.51
C LYS A 750 3.45 30.13 -38.00
N TYR A 751 2.74 29.09 -37.55
CA TYR A 751 2.38 28.90 -36.15
C TYR A 751 2.26 27.41 -35.83
N ASP A 752 2.95 26.98 -34.78
CA ASP A 752 2.91 25.64 -34.22
C ASP A 752 2.68 25.73 -32.70
N ALA A 753 1.79 24.88 -32.17
CA ALA A 753 1.44 24.90 -30.75
C ALA A 753 2.56 24.31 -29.87
N GLY A 754 3.37 23.38 -30.40
CA GLY A 754 4.60 22.91 -29.73
C GLY A 754 5.62 24.03 -29.61
N ALA A 755 5.83 24.78 -30.70
CA ALA A 755 6.64 25.99 -30.68
C ALA A 755 6.12 27.07 -29.72
N LEU A 756 4.80 27.20 -29.50
CA LEU A 756 4.27 28.11 -28.49
C LEU A 756 4.75 27.70 -27.08
N CYS A 757 4.68 26.42 -26.72
CA CYS A 757 5.21 25.91 -25.45
C CYS A 757 6.70 26.23 -25.28
N ALA A 758 7.51 26.00 -26.32
CA ALA A 758 8.94 26.34 -26.32
C ALA A 758 9.18 27.85 -26.18
N SER A 759 8.40 28.68 -26.88
CA SER A 759 8.50 30.16 -26.79
C SER A 759 8.21 30.67 -25.39
N VAL A 760 7.24 30.06 -24.69
CA VAL A 760 6.88 30.41 -23.31
C VAL A 760 8.04 30.14 -22.36
N LEU A 761 8.70 28.98 -22.49
CA LEU A 761 9.90 28.67 -21.70
C LEU A 761 11.05 29.64 -21.99
N LEU A 762 11.28 29.94 -23.26
CA LEU A 762 12.33 30.88 -23.67
C LEU A 762 12.07 32.29 -23.14
N SER A 763 10.82 32.75 -23.22
CA SER A 763 10.40 34.02 -22.64
C SER A 763 10.61 34.05 -21.13
N ILE A 764 10.32 32.96 -20.42
CA ILE A 764 10.54 32.85 -18.96
C ILE A 764 12.03 32.91 -18.64
N GLN A 765 12.87 32.27 -19.46
CA GLN A 765 14.32 32.24 -19.27
C GLN A 765 14.96 33.62 -19.47
N HIS A 766 14.52 34.37 -20.49
CA HIS A 766 15.09 35.68 -20.84
C HIS A 766 14.30 36.87 -20.30
N GLU A 767 13.18 36.64 -19.62
CA GLU A 767 12.22 37.65 -19.16
C GLU A 767 11.75 38.60 -20.28
N ASP A 768 11.65 38.09 -21.52
CA ASP A 768 11.24 38.85 -22.71
C ASP A 768 10.06 38.19 -23.43
N LEU A 769 9.04 38.98 -23.75
CA LEU A 769 7.81 38.54 -24.41
C LEU A 769 7.85 38.68 -25.94
N ASP A 770 8.89 39.28 -26.52
CA ASP A 770 8.92 39.62 -27.94
C ASP A 770 8.77 38.39 -28.85
N VAL A 771 9.49 37.30 -28.55
CA VAL A 771 9.42 36.05 -29.33
C VAL A 771 8.01 35.45 -29.31
N THR A 772 7.40 35.30 -28.12
CA THR A 772 6.02 34.82 -27.99
C THR A 772 5.01 35.74 -28.66
N ARG A 773 5.16 37.07 -28.56
CA ARG A 773 4.31 38.04 -29.27
C ARG A 773 4.43 37.90 -30.79
N ARG A 774 5.64 37.67 -31.31
CA ARG A 774 5.88 37.48 -32.74
C ARG A 774 5.25 36.20 -33.25
N LEU A 775 5.35 35.09 -32.51
CA LEU A 775 4.71 33.83 -32.86
C LEU A 775 3.17 33.93 -32.83
N LEU A 776 2.60 34.52 -31.77
CA LEU A 776 1.15 34.66 -31.62
C LEU A 776 0.49 35.55 -32.68
N LYS A 777 1.21 36.52 -33.28
CA LYS A 777 0.70 37.33 -34.42
C LYS A 777 0.31 36.47 -35.63
N HIS A 778 0.90 35.28 -35.75
CA HIS A 778 0.65 34.35 -36.84
C HIS A 778 -0.37 33.26 -36.51
N ARG A 779 -0.87 33.21 -35.27
CA ARG A 779 -1.95 32.30 -34.86
C ARG A 779 -3.26 32.69 -35.57
N ASP A 780 -3.89 31.73 -36.25
CA ASP A 780 -5.20 31.95 -36.86
C ASP A 780 -6.30 31.99 -35.78
N ARG A 781 -6.94 33.15 -35.61
CA ARG A 781 -8.02 33.38 -34.64
C ARG A 781 -9.29 32.56 -34.92
N ARG A 782 -9.39 31.89 -36.07
CA ARG A 782 -10.53 31.01 -36.43
C ARG A 782 -10.33 29.55 -35.99
N GLN A 783 -9.11 29.15 -35.62
CA GLN A 783 -8.80 27.79 -35.20
C GLN A 783 -9.29 27.53 -33.77
N THR A 784 -9.75 26.30 -33.51
CA THR A 784 -10.05 25.84 -32.16
C THR A 784 -8.76 25.73 -31.36
N ALA A 785 -8.80 26.11 -30.09
CA ALA A 785 -7.59 26.01 -29.26
C ALA A 785 -7.10 24.57 -29.14
N SER A 786 -5.79 24.39 -29.26
CA SER A 786 -5.15 23.08 -29.19
C SER A 786 -4.89 22.68 -27.73
N LEU A 787 -4.72 21.38 -27.50
CA LEU A 787 -4.33 20.85 -26.18
C LEU A 787 -2.98 21.43 -25.71
N LEU A 788 -2.04 21.63 -26.64
CA LEU A 788 -0.71 22.17 -26.38
C LEU A 788 -0.74 23.67 -26.05
N GLU A 789 -1.67 24.44 -26.62
CA GLU A 789 -1.91 25.83 -26.19
C GLU A 789 -2.36 25.87 -24.73
N GLY A 790 -3.12 24.86 -24.28
CA GLY A 790 -3.45 24.70 -22.86
C GLY A 790 -2.22 24.41 -22.01
N SER A 791 -1.30 23.57 -22.49
CA SER A 791 -0.01 23.32 -21.83
C SER A 791 0.85 24.58 -21.74
N ALA A 792 0.89 25.42 -22.77
CA ALA A 792 1.61 26.70 -22.75
C ALA A 792 1.05 27.65 -21.66
N ILE A 793 -0.28 27.75 -21.54
CA ILE A 793 -0.94 28.51 -20.47
C ILE A 793 -0.61 27.91 -19.09
N ALA A 794 -0.62 26.59 -18.96
CA ALA A 794 -0.31 25.90 -17.71
C ALA A 794 1.15 26.12 -17.27
N ILE A 795 2.10 26.12 -18.21
CA ILE A 795 3.51 26.45 -17.97
C ILE A 795 3.66 27.90 -17.50
N ALA A 796 3.03 28.87 -18.17
CA ALA A 796 3.09 30.27 -17.75
C ALA A 796 2.50 30.47 -16.34
N ALA A 797 1.41 29.78 -16.03
CA ALA A 797 0.78 29.82 -14.71
C ALA A 797 1.64 29.19 -13.60
N TRP A 798 2.41 28.14 -13.92
CA TRP A 798 3.36 27.50 -13.00
C TRP A 798 4.49 28.43 -12.56
N TYR A 799 5.05 29.19 -13.50
CA TYR A 799 6.15 30.12 -13.23
C TYR A 799 5.67 31.46 -12.64
N ASP A 800 4.36 31.63 -12.45
CA ASP A 800 3.77 32.81 -11.79
C ASP A 800 4.09 34.14 -12.49
N TRP A 801 4.13 34.13 -13.82
CA TRP A 801 4.40 35.35 -14.59
C TRP A 801 3.10 35.96 -15.15
N ALA A 802 2.55 36.91 -14.38
CA ALA A 802 1.26 37.54 -14.67
C ALA A 802 1.17 38.21 -16.05
N GLU A 803 2.24 38.86 -16.54
CA GLU A 803 2.24 39.54 -17.85
C GLU A 803 2.24 38.55 -19.03
N LEU A 804 3.01 37.47 -18.92
CA LEU A 804 3.00 36.40 -19.93
C LEU A 804 1.66 35.67 -19.94
N LEU A 805 1.12 35.37 -18.75
CA LEU A 805 -0.18 34.70 -18.61
C LEU A 805 -1.32 35.56 -19.18
N ASP A 806 -1.32 36.87 -18.92
CA ASP A 806 -2.29 37.82 -19.50
C ASP A 806 -2.18 37.91 -21.03
N LEU A 807 -0.96 37.92 -21.58
CA LEU A 807 -0.72 37.88 -23.03
C LEU A 807 -1.32 36.62 -23.66
N LEU A 808 -1.04 35.44 -23.11
CA LEU A 808 -1.55 34.17 -23.61
C LEU A 808 -3.07 34.10 -23.52
N LEU A 809 -3.64 34.47 -22.37
CA LEU A 809 -5.09 34.47 -22.16
C LEU A 809 -5.82 35.50 -23.04
N THR A 810 -5.15 36.58 -23.46
CA THR A 810 -5.76 37.60 -24.34
C THR A 810 -5.72 37.18 -25.82
N GLU A 811 -4.61 36.63 -26.30
CA GLU A 811 -4.43 36.29 -27.73
C GLU A 811 -4.96 34.90 -28.09
N ILE A 812 -5.03 33.95 -27.14
CA ILE A 812 -5.55 32.60 -27.34
C ILE A 812 -7.03 32.56 -26.97
N GLN A 813 -7.88 32.91 -27.95
CA GLN A 813 -9.34 32.87 -27.80
C GLN A 813 -9.98 31.97 -28.86
N PRO A 814 -10.92 31.07 -28.48
CA PRO A 814 -11.33 30.73 -27.10
C PRO A 814 -10.21 30.03 -26.32
N SER A 815 -10.08 30.30 -25.01
CA SER A 815 -9.04 29.67 -24.17
C SER A 815 -9.26 28.15 -24.03
N PRO A 816 -8.22 27.32 -24.19
CA PRO A 816 -8.32 25.87 -24.03
C PRO A 816 -8.66 25.48 -22.59
N ALA A 817 -9.68 24.62 -22.44
CA ALA A 817 -10.13 24.16 -21.12
C ALA A 817 -9.19 23.11 -20.50
N LEU A 818 -8.39 22.43 -21.34
CA LEU A 818 -7.55 21.31 -20.97
C LEU A 818 -6.11 21.52 -21.47
N ALA A 819 -5.16 20.95 -20.72
CA ALA A 819 -3.73 20.95 -20.99
C ALA A 819 -3.19 19.52 -20.84
N ARG A 820 -2.20 19.16 -21.65
CA ARG A 820 -1.37 17.97 -21.40
C ARG A 820 -0.40 18.31 -20.26
N LEU A 821 -0.34 17.43 -19.25
CA LEU A 821 0.50 17.61 -18.07
C LEU A 821 1.71 16.66 -18.08
N PRO A 822 2.82 17.02 -17.42
CA PRO A 822 3.97 16.13 -17.26
C PRO A 822 3.61 14.83 -16.50
N ARG A 823 4.17 13.68 -16.90
CA ARG A 823 3.89 12.34 -16.34
C ARG A 823 3.99 12.22 -14.81
N ARG A 824 4.86 12.99 -14.16
CA ARG A 824 5.11 12.92 -12.69
C ARG A 824 3.99 13.52 -11.81
N LEU A 825 2.78 13.61 -12.33
CA LEU A 825 1.58 14.13 -11.67
C LEU A 825 0.51 13.04 -11.45
N ASP A 826 0.78 11.76 -11.81
CA ASP A 826 -0.14 10.64 -11.62
C ASP A 826 -0.46 10.41 -10.12
N PRO A 827 -1.71 10.63 -9.67
CA PRO A 827 -2.10 10.45 -8.27
C PRO A 827 -2.36 9.00 -7.86
N ALA A 828 -2.42 8.06 -8.81
CA ALA A 828 -3.02 6.73 -8.62
C ALA A 828 -2.00 5.59 -8.48
N THR A 829 -0.78 5.73 -9.01
CA THR A 829 0.22 4.64 -9.04
C THR A 829 1.18 4.61 -7.84
N ASP A 830 1.23 5.67 -7.03
CA ASP A 830 2.08 5.75 -5.83
C ASP A 830 1.24 5.76 -4.54
N ILE A 831 0.89 4.56 -4.09
CA ILE A 831 0.11 4.32 -2.86
C ILE A 831 0.85 4.82 -1.59
N ASP A 832 2.15 5.17 -1.67
CA ASP A 832 2.97 5.66 -0.56
C ASP A 832 3.31 7.17 -0.59
N TRP A 833 2.73 7.96 -1.51
CA TRP A 833 3.07 9.39 -1.65
C TRP A 833 2.55 10.31 -0.52
N ALA A 834 1.81 9.78 0.45
CA ALA A 834 1.28 10.55 1.58
C ALA A 834 2.36 11.19 2.49
N GLN A 835 3.64 10.85 2.30
CA GLN A 835 4.75 11.41 3.10
C GLN A 835 5.74 12.31 2.33
N TYR A 836 5.73 12.38 1.00
CA TYR A 836 6.78 13.07 0.25
C TYR A 836 6.34 14.40 -0.40
N ASN A 837 6.49 15.46 0.39
CA ASN A 837 6.83 16.84 0.01
C ASN A 837 6.26 17.42 -1.31
N ILE A 838 5.39 18.42 -1.17
CA ILE A 838 5.04 19.45 -2.18
C ILE A 838 6.29 20.00 -2.89
N LEU A 839 7.43 20.09 -2.18
CA LEU A 839 8.73 20.47 -2.74
C LEU A 839 9.25 19.48 -3.79
N ARG A 840 9.01 18.17 -3.64
CA ARG A 840 9.43 17.13 -4.57
C ARG A 840 8.55 17.11 -5.83
N LEU A 841 7.27 17.45 -5.71
CA LEU A 841 6.38 17.74 -6.84
C LEU A 841 6.86 19.00 -7.59
N LYS A 842 7.22 20.06 -6.86
CA LYS A 842 7.77 21.29 -7.44
C LYS A 842 9.10 21.06 -8.16
N THR A 843 10.02 20.30 -7.57
CA THR A 843 11.26 19.91 -8.24
C THR A 843 10.96 18.97 -9.40
N SER A 844 10.06 17.99 -9.25
CA SER A 844 9.74 17.03 -10.32
C SER A 844 9.10 17.65 -11.54
N ILE A 845 8.20 18.63 -11.36
CA ILE A 845 7.58 19.37 -12.45
C ILE A 845 8.60 20.34 -13.05
N ARG A 846 9.41 21.02 -12.23
CA ARG A 846 10.54 21.82 -12.74
C ARG A 846 11.52 20.97 -13.54
N ASP A 847 11.86 19.77 -13.09
CA ASP A 847 12.75 18.84 -13.77
C ASP A 847 12.08 18.23 -15.01
N ALA A 848 10.75 18.13 -15.06
CA ALA A 848 10.04 17.66 -16.25
C ALA A 848 9.79 18.77 -17.29
N VAL A 849 9.72 20.02 -16.85
CA VAL A 849 9.48 21.21 -17.69
C VAL A 849 10.79 21.86 -18.13
N ALA A 850 11.84 21.79 -17.31
CA ALA A 850 13.15 22.42 -17.53
C ALA A 850 14.34 21.47 -17.34
N GLY A 851 14.11 20.17 -17.12
CA GLY A 851 15.17 19.17 -17.10
C GLY A 851 15.45 18.59 -18.48
N PRO A 852 16.37 17.60 -18.56
CA PRO A 852 16.79 17.03 -19.83
C PRO A 852 15.60 16.40 -20.57
N LEU A 853 15.61 16.55 -21.90
CA LEU A 853 14.62 15.92 -22.78
C LEU A 853 14.65 14.41 -22.56
N ILE A 854 13.49 13.79 -22.31
CA ILE A 854 13.39 12.33 -22.16
C ILE A 854 13.22 11.76 -23.57
N ASP A 855 14.08 10.82 -23.96
CA ASP A 855 14.12 10.28 -25.32
C ASP A 855 14.32 11.35 -26.41
N GLY A 856 14.93 12.49 -26.05
CA GLY A 856 15.12 13.62 -26.95
C GLY A 856 13.86 14.47 -27.21
N LEU A 857 12.76 14.25 -26.48
CA LEU A 857 11.49 14.96 -26.67
C LEU A 857 11.04 15.74 -25.41
N PRO A 858 10.39 16.91 -25.57
CA PRO A 858 9.75 17.60 -24.47
C PRO A 858 8.48 16.86 -24.03
N PHE A 859 8.06 17.04 -22.78
CA PHE A 859 6.96 16.26 -22.17
C PHE A 859 5.63 16.34 -22.95
N TRP A 860 5.42 17.43 -23.70
CA TRP A 860 4.18 17.62 -24.45
C TRP A 860 4.10 16.81 -25.76
N HIS A 861 5.21 16.17 -26.19
CA HIS A 861 5.29 15.26 -27.35
C HIS A 861 5.50 13.78 -26.96
N GLN A 862 5.48 13.44 -25.66
CA GLN A 862 5.58 12.06 -25.20
C GLN A 862 4.28 11.30 -25.47
N ASP A 863 4.35 10.14 -26.12
CA ASP A 863 3.20 9.27 -26.46
C ASP A 863 3.34 7.91 -25.76
N ASP A 864 3.03 7.88 -24.46
CA ASP A 864 3.21 6.71 -23.59
C ASP A 864 1.94 5.86 -23.45
N GLY A 865 0.89 6.14 -24.24
CA GLY A 865 -0.41 5.45 -24.16
C GLY A 865 -1.30 5.83 -22.98
N PHE A 866 -0.85 6.72 -22.08
CA PHE A 866 -1.60 7.28 -20.95
C PHE A 866 -1.52 8.82 -20.97
N ASP A 867 -2.31 9.46 -21.84
CA ASP A 867 -2.38 10.92 -21.94
C ASP A 867 -3.05 11.52 -20.69
N MET A 868 -2.27 12.11 -19.78
CA MET A 868 -2.81 12.84 -18.64
C MET A 868 -3.18 14.26 -19.05
N VAL A 869 -4.49 14.49 -19.13
CA VAL A 869 -5.10 15.75 -19.59
C VAL A 869 -5.95 16.33 -18.47
N ALA A 870 -5.71 17.59 -18.11
CA ALA A 870 -6.42 18.27 -17.01
C ALA A 870 -6.50 19.79 -17.22
N SER A 871 -7.21 20.48 -16.33
CA SER A 871 -7.32 21.93 -16.33
C SER A 871 -5.95 22.60 -16.09
N PRO A 872 -5.58 23.66 -16.84
CA PRO A 872 -4.36 24.45 -16.60
C PRO A 872 -4.22 24.95 -15.15
N LEU A 873 -5.34 25.05 -14.42
CA LEU A 873 -5.37 25.45 -13.00
C LEU A 873 -4.56 24.53 -12.08
N VAL A 874 -4.40 23.23 -12.41
CA VAL A 874 -3.59 22.28 -11.61
C VAL A 874 -2.15 22.80 -11.44
N MET A 875 -1.58 23.39 -12.50
CA MET A 875 -0.23 23.92 -12.46
C MET A 875 -0.12 25.29 -11.76
N ALA A 876 -1.24 25.97 -11.55
CA ALA A 876 -1.30 27.28 -10.90
C ALA A 876 -1.46 27.20 -9.36
N LEU A 877 -1.62 26.00 -8.77
CA LEU A 877 -1.98 25.79 -7.36
C LEU A 877 -0.98 26.33 -6.32
N TRP A 878 0.12 26.94 -6.75
CA TRP A 878 1.17 27.51 -5.89
C TRP A 878 1.15 29.04 -5.89
N SER A 879 0.36 29.66 -6.77
CA SER A 879 0.19 31.11 -6.87
C SER A 879 -1.27 31.54 -6.88
N MET A 880 -1.64 32.38 -5.91
CA MET A 880 -2.96 32.99 -5.85
C MET A 880 -3.21 34.01 -6.99
N GLU A 881 -2.15 34.59 -7.57
CA GLU A 881 -2.26 35.55 -8.66
C GLU A 881 -2.64 34.84 -9.97
N SER A 882 -1.88 33.81 -10.36
CA SER A 882 -2.19 32.94 -11.51
C SER A 882 -3.56 32.27 -11.40
N ILE A 883 -3.93 31.76 -10.22
CA ILE A 883 -5.26 31.19 -9.98
C ILE A 883 -6.34 32.24 -10.25
N SER A 884 -6.16 33.45 -9.73
CA SER A 884 -7.14 34.53 -9.90
C SER A 884 -7.30 34.94 -11.36
N GLN A 885 -6.20 35.02 -12.13
CA GLN A 885 -6.23 35.32 -13.56
C GLN A 885 -6.95 34.20 -14.35
N LEU A 886 -6.57 32.93 -14.15
CA LEU A 886 -7.21 31.80 -14.84
C LEU A 886 -8.71 31.71 -14.54
N LEU A 887 -9.11 31.91 -13.28
CA LEU A 887 -10.53 31.91 -12.89
C LEU A 887 -11.30 33.08 -13.53
N GLN A 888 -10.69 34.27 -13.67
CA GLN A 888 -11.31 35.43 -14.35
C GLN A 888 -11.55 35.16 -15.84
N HIS A 889 -10.64 34.43 -16.50
CA HIS A 889 -10.77 34.04 -17.90
C HIS A 889 -11.64 32.79 -18.11
N GLY A 890 -12.30 32.28 -17.07
CA GLY A 890 -13.32 31.23 -17.17
C GLY A 890 -12.80 29.80 -17.09
N HIS A 891 -11.54 29.58 -16.72
CA HIS A 891 -11.04 28.23 -16.41
C HIS A 891 -11.73 27.70 -15.15
N LYS A 892 -12.16 26.44 -15.19
CA LYS A 892 -12.84 25.79 -14.05
C LYS A 892 -11.90 24.80 -13.36
N PRO A 893 -11.93 24.72 -12.01
CA PRO A 893 -11.21 23.68 -11.31
C PRO A 893 -11.83 22.32 -11.65
N ASP A 894 -11.01 21.40 -12.14
CA ASP A 894 -11.42 20.01 -12.34
C ASP A 894 -11.17 19.18 -11.07
N LYS A 895 -11.56 17.91 -11.14
CA LYS A 895 -11.42 16.97 -10.02
C LYS A 895 -9.95 16.79 -9.61
N LEU A 896 -9.02 16.73 -10.56
CA LEU A 896 -7.58 16.62 -10.27
C LEU A 896 -7.08 17.86 -9.52
N THR A 897 -7.47 19.07 -9.96
CA THR A 897 -7.15 20.36 -9.32
C THR A 897 -7.57 20.35 -7.85
N VAL A 898 -8.79 19.92 -7.56
CA VAL A 898 -9.32 19.89 -6.19
C VAL A 898 -8.65 18.79 -5.36
N SER A 899 -8.41 17.60 -5.93
CA SER A 899 -7.73 16.49 -5.25
C SER A 899 -6.30 16.86 -4.84
N VAL A 900 -5.54 17.49 -5.74
CA VAL A 900 -4.18 17.98 -5.46
C VAL A 900 -4.21 19.06 -4.37
N ALA A 901 -5.16 20.01 -4.42
CA ALA A 901 -5.33 21.02 -3.38
C ALA A 901 -5.62 20.42 -1.99
N ILE A 902 -6.44 19.36 -1.91
CA ILE A 902 -6.70 18.63 -0.66
C ILE A 902 -5.42 17.96 -0.14
N LYS A 903 -4.70 17.26 -1.02
CA LYS A 903 -3.44 16.58 -0.67
C LYS A 903 -2.34 17.56 -0.24
N MET A 904 -2.33 18.79 -0.78
CA MET A 904 -1.43 19.86 -0.36
C MET A 904 -1.72 20.37 1.06
N GLY A 905 -2.94 20.20 1.57
CA GLY A 905 -3.35 20.65 2.90
C GLY A 905 -3.57 22.17 3.03
N ASP A 906 -3.52 22.93 1.93
CA ASP A 906 -3.79 24.38 1.94
C ASP A 906 -5.31 24.65 1.92
N LEU A 907 -5.84 24.88 3.12
CA LEU A 907 -7.26 25.13 3.33
C LEU A 907 -7.73 26.48 2.76
N GLU A 908 -6.86 27.48 2.67
CA GLU A 908 -7.22 28.81 2.16
C GLU A 908 -7.33 28.77 0.63
N LEU A 909 -6.38 28.13 -0.03
CA LEU A 909 -6.42 27.84 -1.45
C LEU A 909 -7.65 27.00 -1.81
N LEU A 910 -7.92 25.92 -1.07
CA LEU A 910 -9.09 25.07 -1.30
C LEU A 910 -10.39 25.87 -1.18
N GLN A 911 -10.50 26.76 -0.19
CA GLN A 911 -11.66 27.67 -0.07
C GLN A 911 -11.76 28.61 -1.26
N ASN A 912 -10.66 29.20 -1.73
CA ASN A 912 -10.68 30.16 -2.83
C ASN A 912 -11.09 29.52 -4.16
N LEU A 913 -10.61 28.31 -4.46
CA LEU A 913 -11.04 27.54 -5.63
C LEU A 913 -12.55 27.27 -5.62
N LEU A 914 -13.11 27.02 -4.43
CA LEU A 914 -14.52 26.64 -4.26
C LEU A 914 -15.48 27.82 -3.97
N ARG A 915 -14.96 29.01 -3.61
CA ARG A 915 -15.75 30.22 -3.26
C ARG A 915 -16.60 30.74 -4.43
N ASN A 916 -16.20 30.50 -5.68
CA ASN A 916 -16.95 30.90 -6.89
C ASN A 916 -18.06 29.89 -7.24
N ASN A 917 -18.95 29.69 -6.25
CA ASN A 917 -19.89 28.58 -6.03
C ASN A 917 -21.06 28.44 -7.04
N ARG A 918 -20.79 28.68 -8.34
CA ARG A 918 -21.61 28.21 -9.47
C ARG A 918 -20.89 27.21 -10.37
N LEU A 919 -19.56 27.10 -10.27
CA LEU A 919 -18.72 26.31 -11.17
C LEU A 919 -18.27 24.94 -10.60
N ALA A 920 -18.41 24.73 -9.29
CA ALA A 920 -17.98 23.51 -8.61
C ALA A 920 -18.95 22.32 -8.75
N LYS A 921 -20.17 22.50 -9.25
CA LYS A 921 -21.09 21.35 -9.44
C LYS A 921 -20.54 20.32 -10.43
N ASP A 922 -19.90 20.79 -11.49
CA ASP A 922 -19.36 19.94 -12.55
C ASP A 922 -18.24 19.00 -12.05
N CYS A 923 -17.49 19.36 -10.99
CA CYS A 923 -16.43 18.50 -10.44
C CYS A 923 -16.92 17.42 -9.46
N PHE A 924 -18.20 17.47 -9.07
CA PHE A 924 -18.87 16.47 -8.22
C PHE A 924 -19.77 15.50 -9.02
N ASP A 925 -19.97 15.71 -10.33
CA ASP A 925 -20.91 14.93 -11.16
C ASP A 925 -20.30 13.66 -11.79
N ASP A 926 -18.97 13.47 -11.73
CA ASP A 926 -18.28 12.31 -12.31
C ASP A 926 -18.25 11.12 -11.32
N LYS A 927 -18.61 9.92 -11.80
CA LYS A 927 -18.85 8.73 -10.95
C LYS A 927 -17.57 7.98 -10.54
N SER A 928 -16.39 8.43 -10.94
CA SER A 928 -15.11 7.85 -10.50
C SER A 928 -14.60 8.56 -9.24
N GLU A 929 -13.87 7.85 -8.37
CA GLU A 929 -13.23 8.23 -7.07
C GLU A 929 -13.65 9.55 -6.38
N GLY A 930 -14.25 9.47 -5.20
CA GLY A 930 -14.86 10.63 -4.56
C GLY A 930 -13.92 11.67 -3.94
N LEU A 931 -14.13 12.97 -4.22
CA LEU A 931 -13.36 14.08 -3.63
C LEU A 931 -13.48 14.11 -2.10
N MET A 932 -14.64 13.72 -1.57
CA MET A 932 -14.89 13.62 -0.12
C MET A 932 -14.04 12.50 0.48
N LEU A 933 -13.90 11.37 -0.24
CA LEU A 933 -13.05 10.26 0.20
C LEU A 933 -11.56 10.63 0.21
N THR A 934 -11.09 11.44 -0.74
CA THR A 934 -9.72 11.98 -0.72
C THR A 934 -9.48 12.82 0.54
N ALA A 935 -10.40 13.72 0.89
CA ALA A 935 -10.28 14.53 2.11
C ALA A 935 -10.31 13.70 3.41
N VAL A 936 -11.14 12.65 3.46
CA VAL A 936 -11.15 11.72 4.59
C VAL A 936 -9.83 10.96 4.67
N SER A 937 -9.30 10.47 3.55
CA SER A 937 -8.04 9.71 3.49
C SER A 937 -6.84 10.57 3.85
N SER A 938 -6.86 11.88 3.51
CA SER A 938 -5.89 12.87 3.99
C SER A 938 -6.09 13.28 5.46
N LYS A 939 -7.06 12.68 6.17
CA LYS A 939 -7.38 12.91 7.60
C LYS A 939 -7.73 14.37 7.95
N SER A 940 -8.09 15.19 6.96
CA SER A 940 -8.32 16.64 7.13
C SER A 940 -9.81 16.97 7.32
N VAL A 941 -10.22 17.16 8.57
CA VAL A 941 -11.62 17.48 8.96
C VAL A 941 -12.05 18.83 8.38
N GLU A 942 -11.13 19.78 8.31
CA GLU A 942 -11.36 21.11 7.75
C GLU A 942 -11.57 21.07 6.23
N ALA A 943 -10.77 20.29 5.48
CA ALA A 943 -10.96 20.12 4.04
C ALA A 943 -12.31 19.47 3.71
N ALA A 944 -12.64 18.41 4.45
CA ALA A 944 -13.96 17.78 4.42
C ALA A 944 -15.11 18.80 4.64
N GLN A 945 -14.98 19.66 5.65
CA GLN A 945 -15.99 20.69 5.93
C GLN A 945 -16.10 21.73 4.80
N ILE A 946 -14.99 22.09 4.15
CA ILE A 946 -14.98 23.02 3.01
C ILE A 946 -15.69 22.39 1.81
N LEU A 947 -15.41 21.12 1.48
CA LEU A 947 -16.06 20.39 0.39
C LEU A 947 -17.57 20.27 0.60
N LEU A 948 -18.00 19.92 1.82
CA LEU A 948 -19.42 19.79 2.16
C LEU A 948 -20.14 21.15 2.09
N ASN A 949 -19.48 22.25 2.48
CA ASN A 949 -20.02 23.60 2.30
C ASN A 949 -20.10 24.03 0.82
N ALA A 950 -19.25 23.46 -0.03
CA ALA A 950 -19.24 23.67 -1.49
C ALA A 950 -20.26 22.80 -2.24
N GLY A 951 -20.99 21.92 -1.55
CA GLY A 951 -22.03 21.07 -2.13
C GLY A 951 -21.61 19.62 -2.40
N GLY A 952 -20.46 19.16 -1.87
CA GLY A 952 -20.07 17.76 -1.93
C GLY A 952 -21.07 16.84 -1.21
N ASP A 953 -21.22 15.61 -1.70
CA ASP A 953 -22.11 14.61 -1.10
C ASP A 953 -21.47 13.98 0.15
N VAL A 954 -22.15 14.10 1.29
CA VAL A 954 -21.73 13.46 2.55
C VAL A 954 -21.80 11.93 2.48
N ASN A 955 -22.64 11.42 1.59
CA ASN A 955 -22.87 9.98 1.35
C ASN A 955 -22.25 9.53 0.03
N GLU A 956 -21.23 10.24 -0.47
CA GLU A 956 -20.52 9.90 -1.68
C GLU A 956 -20.16 8.41 -1.69
N ASN A 957 -20.69 7.68 -2.67
CA ASN A 957 -20.53 6.23 -2.72
C ASN A 957 -19.74 5.84 -3.96
N ASN A 958 -18.64 5.13 -3.74
CA ASN A 958 -17.76 4.65 -4.79
C ASN A 958 -18.13 3.20 -5.16
N ASP A 959 -19.37 3.00 -5.63
CA ASP A 959 -19.89 1.69 -6.09
C ASP A 959 -19.13 1.14 -7.32
N VAL A 960 -18.31 1.98 -7.95
CA VAL A 960 -17.60 1.68 -9.20
C VAL A 960 -16.30 0.92 -8.96
N MET A 961 -15.79 0.89 -7.72
CA MET A 961 -14.59 0.15 -7.34
C MET A 961 -14.91 -1.14 -6.57
N TRP A 962 -14.17 -2.20 -6.88
CA TRP A 962 -14.00 -3.34 -5.98
C TRP A 962 -13.55 -2.80 -4.60
N PHE A 963 -14.19 -3.20 -3.50
CA PHE A 963 -13.91 -2.73 -2.12
C PHE A 963 -14.27 -1.26 -1.79
N GLY A 964 -15.23 -0.64 -2.48
CA GLY A 964 -15.68 0.74 -2.20
C GLY A 964 -16.03 1.04 -0.72
N ARG A 965 -15.81 2.30 -0.31
CA ARG A 965 -16.14 2.87 1.01
C ARG A 965 -16.87 4.20 0.86
N THR A 966 -17.86 4.45 1.71
CA THR A 966 -18.38 5.81 1.93
C THR A 966 -17.43 6.63 2.82
N PRO A 967 -17.51 7.97 2.82
CA PRO A 967 -16.75 8.83 3.73
C PRO A 967 -16.88 8.41 5.20
N LEU A 968 -18.07 8.01 5.64
CA LEU A 968 -18.31 7.56 7.02
C LEU A 968 -17.62 6.23 7.30
N GLN A 969 -17.75 5.26 6.38
CA GLN A 969 -17.10 3.94 6.51
C GLN A 969 -15.57 4.09 6.59
N ARG A 970 -14.95 4.93 5.73
CA ARG A 970 -13.51 5.22 5.78
C ARG A 970 -13.09 5.94 7.07
N ALA A 971 -13.87 6.92 7.53
CA ALA A 971 -13.57 7.62 8.78
C ALA A 971 -13.58 6.68 10.01
N VAL A 972 -14.43 5.66 10.00
CA VAL A 972 -14.47 4.62 11.05
C VAL A 972 -13.30 3.66 10.93
N GLU A 973 -12.94 3.25 9.70
CA GLU A 973 -11.76 2.44 9.38
C GLU A 973 -10.47 3.11 9.90
N ASP A 974 -10.31 4.40 9.65
CA ASP A 974 -9.18 5.22 10.11
C ASP A 974 -9.21 5.51 11.63
N GLY A 975 -10.35 5.28 12.28
CA GLY A 975 -10.59 5.66 13.68
C GLY A 975 -10.54 7.17 13.93
N ASN A 976 -10.95 7.99 12.95
CA ASN A 976 -10.96 9.45 13.05
C ASN A 976 -12.31 9.95 13.62
N LEU A 977 -12.41 9.98 14.95
CA LEU A 977 -13.63 10.38 15.67
C LEU A 977 -14.11 11.79 15.28
N ALA A 978 -13.18 12.75 15.08
CA ALA A 978 -13.53 14.12 14.73
C ALA A 978 -14.17 14.21 13.34
N MET A 979 -13.64 13.44 12.37
CA MET A 979 -14.22 13.31 11.03
C MET A 979 -15.58 12.61 11.08
N MET A 980 -15.69 11.51 11.82
CA MET A 980 -16.95 10.79 11.99
C MET A 980 -18.05 11.71 12.56
N ASP A 981 -17.74 12.50 13.58
CA ASP A 981 -18.68 13.45 14.20
C ASP A 981 -19.09 14.58 13.27
N LEU A 982 -18.21 14.98 12.35
CA LEU A 982 -18.53 15.95 11.32
C LEU A 982 -19.55 15.37 10.33
N LEU A 983 -19.25 14.20 9.78
CA LEU A 983 -20.07 13.52 8.76
C LEU A 983 -21.46 13.20 9.31
N LEU A 984 -21.55 12.62 10.51
CA LEU A 984 -22.83 12.29 11.16
C LEU A 984 -23.68 13.53 11.43
N LYS A 985 -23.07 14.62 11.90
CA LYS A 985 -23.78 15.89 12.12
C LYS A 985 -24.36 16.47 10.83
N LEU A 986 -23.72 16.19 9.69
CA LEU A 986 -24.14 16.66 8.37
C LEU A 986 -25.04 15.67 7.63
N GLY A 987 -25.52 14.61 8.32
CA GLY A 987 -26.51 13.69 7.78
C GLY A 987 -25.94 12.49 7.02
N ALA A 988 -24.70 12.08 7.32
CA ALA A 988 -24.18 10.80 6.83
C ALA A 988 -25.10 9.63 7.24
N ASN A 989 -25.38 8.74 6.30
CA ASN A 989 -26.19 7.55 6.54
C ASN A 989 -25.38 6.55 7.37
N VAL A 990 -25.80 6.37 8.62
CA VAL A 990 -25.18 5.43 9.59
C VAL A 990 -25.17 4.01 9.05
N ASP A 991 -26.26 3.59 8.39
CA ASP A 991 -26.44 2.28 7.76
C ASP A 991 -26.27 2.36 6.24
N ALA A 992 -25.28 3.13 5.77
CA ALA A 992 -24.92 3.11 4.35
C ALA A 992 -24.58 1.67 3.92
N PRO A 993 -25.12 1.21 2.77
CA PRO A 993 -24.94 -0.17 2.32
C PRO A 993 -23.46 -0.48 2.09
N ALA A 994 -23.09 -1.73 2.33
CA ALA A 994 -21.79 -2.26 1.97
C ALA A 994 -21.64 -2.36 0.44
N ALA A 995 -20.43 -2.15 -0.07
CA ALA A 995 -20.08 -2.48 -1.45
C ALA A 995 -20.31 -3.97 -1.74
N ARG A 996 -20.52 -4.31 -3.03
CA ARG A 996 -20.92 -5.66 -3.46
C ARG A 996 -19.93 -6.77 -3.08
N THR A 997 -18.63 -6.47 -3.15
CA THR A 997 -17.52 -7.40 -2.88
C THR A 997 -16.64 -6.81 -1.79
N GLY A 998 -16.40 -7.56 -0.71
CA GLY A 998 -15.56 -7.13 0.41
C GLY A 998 -16.01 -5.82 1.11
N GLY A 999 -17.27 -5.42 0.90
CA GLY A 999 -17.85 -4.24 1.54
C GLY A 999 -18.27 -4.51 2.98
N ALA A 1000 -18.30 -3.45 3.79
CA ALA A 1000 -18.79 -3.50 5.17
C ALA A 1000 -19.51 -2.19 5.53
N THR A 1001 -20.53 -2.28 6.39
CA THR A 1001 -21.14 -1.11 7.02
C THR A 1001 -20.18 -0.47 8.03
N ALA A 1002 -20.44 0.78 8.44
CA ALA A 1002 -19.62 1.45 9.45
C ALA A 1002 -19.52 0.64 10.76
N LEU A 1003 -20.62 0.00 11.19
CA LEU A 1003 -20.62 -0.85 12.39
C LEU A 1003 -19.83 -2.15 12.20
N GLN A 1004 -19.93 -2.79 11.03
CA GLN A 1004 -19.13 -3.98 10.71
C GLN A 1004 -17.64 -3.66 10.70
N ILE A 1005 -17.23 -2.52 10.12
CA ILE A 1005 -15.83 -2.05 10.16
C ILE A 1005 -15.39 -1.83 11.61
N ALA A 1006 -16.18 -1.12 12.42
CA ALA A 1006 -15.85 -0.90 13.83
C ALA A 1006 -15.71 -2.22 14.62
N ALA A 1007 -16.55 -3.23 14.32
CA ALA A 1007 -16.50 -4.54 14.94
C ALA A 1007 -15.24 -5.33 14.54
N ILE A 1008 -14.93 -5.39 13.25
CA ILE A 1008 -13.74 -6.06 12.69
C ILE A 1008 -12.44 -5.43 13.26
N SER A 1009 -12.37 -4.09 13.25
CA SER A 1009 -11.23 -3.31 13.75
C SER A 1009 -11.20 -3.17 15.28
N GLY A 1010 -12.18 -3.72 16.00
CA GLY A 1010 -12.26 -3.67 17.47
C GLY A 1010 -12.37 -2.27 18.08
N LYS A 1011 -12.96 -1.30 17.35
CA LYS A 1011 -13.16 0.09 17.81
C LYS A 1011 -14.43 0.19 18.65
N LEU A 1012 -14.39 -0.36 19.87
CA LEU A 1012 -15.55 -0.50 20.77
C LEU A 1012 -16.32 0.81 21.01
N GLY A 1013 -15.61 1.92 21.23
CA GLY A 1013 -16.24 3.22 21.44
C GLY A 1013 -16.97 3.75 20.20
N LEU A 1014 -16.41 3.52 19.01
CA LEU A 1014 -17.06 3.91 17.74
C LEU A 1014 -18.30 3.04 17.47
N ALA A 1015 -18.20 1.72 17.71
CA ALA A 1015 -19.33 0.80 17.59
C ALA A 1015 -20.49 1.23 18.51
N LYS A 1016 -20.22 1.54 19.77
CA LYS A 1016 -21.23 2.04 20.71
C LYS A 1016 -21.90 3.31 20.20
N LYS A 1017 -21.11 4.28 19.74
CA LYS A 1017 -21.64 5.53 19.20
C LYS A 1017 -22.50 5.33 17.96
N LEU A 1018 -22.13 4.42 17.07
CA LEU A 1018 -22.92 4.08 15.88
C LEU A 1018 -24.27 3.45 16.27
N ILE A 1019 -24.27 2.52 17.23
CA ILE A 1019 -25.50 1.88 17.75
C ILE A 1019 -26.41 2.91 18.43
N ASP A 1020 -25.85 3.79 19.27
CA ASP A 1020 -26.61 4.89 19.91
C ASP A 1020 -27.26 5.83 18.89
N LEU A 1021 -26.70 5.92 17.68
CA LEU A 1021 -27.22 6.70 16.55
C LEU A 1021 -28.13 5.88 15.62
N GLY A 1022 -28.44 4.65 15.98
CA GLY A 1022 -29.41 3.79 15.28
C GLY A 1022 -28.81 2.84 14.25
N ALA A 1023 -27.50 2.57 14.27
CA ALA A 1023 -26.90 1.55 13.41
C ALA A 1023 -27.53 0.17 13.65
N SER A 1024 -27.85 -0.55 12.57
CA SER A 1024 -28.42 -1.88 12.66
C SER A 1024 -27.37 -2.92 13.07
N VAL A 1025 -27.45 -3.41 14.32
CA VAL A 1025 -26.59 -4.49 14.85
C VAL A 1025 -26.61 -5.74 13.96
N ASN A 1026 -27.80 -6.08 13.43
CA ASN A 1026 -28.03 -7.25 12.60
C ASN A 1026 -27.97 -6.95 11.09
N ALA A 1027 -27.25 -5.90 10.67
CA ALA A 1027 -27.07 -5.59 9.25
C ALA A 1027 -26.37 -6.77 8.52
N PRO A 1028 -26.87 -7.17 7.34
CA PRO A 1028 -26.26 -8.26 6.58
C PRO A 1028 -24.87 -7.88 6.07
N GLY A 1029 -23.99 -8.87 5.91
CA GLY A 1029 -22.70 -8.69 5.23
C GLY A 1029 -22.87 -8.43 3.73
N ALA A 1030 -21.78 -8.06 3.05
CA ALA A 1030 -21.75 -7.92 1.59
C ALA A 1030 -22.22 -9.19 0.85
N CYS A 1031 -22.82 -8.99 -0.33
CA CYS A 1031 -23.52 -10.05 -1.08
C CYS A 1031 -22.58 -11.05 -1.77
N TYR A 1032 -21.39 -10.62 -2.20
CA TYR A 1032 -20.39 -11.48 -2.81
C TYR A 1032 -19.14 -11.57 -1.92
N GLU A 1033 -18.58 -12.78 -1.87
CA GLU A 1033 -17.28 -13.17 -1.27
C GLU A 1033 -16.82 -12.39 -0.02
N GLY A 1034 -16.77 -13.08 1.12
CA GLY A 1034 -16.12 -12.56 2.32
C GLY A 1034 -16.95 -11.59 3.18
N GLY A 1035 -18.22 -11.33 2.85
CA GLY A 1035 -19.11 -10.53 3.69
C GLY A 1035 -19.28 -11.10 5.11
N ARG A 1036 -19.26 -10.24 6.12
CA ARG A 1036 -19.44 -10.57 7.55
C ARG A 1036 -20.52 -9.68 8.19
N THR A 1037 -21.35 -10.26 9.05
CA THR A 1037 -22.09 -9.49 10.07
C THR A 1037 -21.12 -8.90 11.10
N ALA A 1038 -21.57 -7.93 11.89
CA ALA A 1038 -20.73 -7.34 12.94
C ALA A 1038 -20.24 -8.41 13.95
N LEU A 1039 -21.11 -9.36 14.32
CA LEU A 1039 -20.76 -10.47 15.20
C LEU A 1039 -19.74 -11.43 14.56
N GLU A 1040 -19.97 -11.84 13.31
CA GLU A 1040 -19.04 -12.73 12.59
C GLU A 1040 -17.65 -12.09 12.43
N GLY A 1041 -17.59 -10.80 12.07
CA GLY A 1041 -16.32 -10.09 11.93
C GLY A 1041 -15.56 -9.92 13.25
N ALA A 1042 -16.28 -9.64 14.35
CA ALA A 1042 -15.68 -9.61 15.69
C ALA A 1042 -15.17 -11.00 16.13
N ALA A 1043 -15.86 -12.08 15.77
CA ALA A 1043 -15.49 -13.44 16.13
C ALA A 1043 -14.28 -13.95 15.34
N GLU A 1044 -14.28 -13.71 14.03
CA GLU A 1044 -13.17 -14.01 13.12
C GLU A 1044 -11.87 -13.32 13.56
N ASN A 1045 -11.96 -12.16 14.22
CA ASN A 1045 -10.80 -11.41 14.69
C ASN A 1045 -10.55 -11.52 16.21
N GLY A 1046 -11.24 -12.40 16.93
CA GLY A 1046 -10.98 -12.64 18.36
C GLY A 1046 -11.28 -11.44 19.29
N ARG A 1047 -12.24 -10.57 18.93
CA ARG A 1047 -12.57 -9.33 19.65
C ARG A 1047 -13.51 -9.60 20.84
N ILE A 1048 -13.01 -10.20 21.93
CA ILE A 1048 -13.84 -10.71 23.03
C ILE A 1048 -14.78 -9.66 23.68
N ASP A 1049 -14.31 -8.42 23.90
CA ASP A 1049 -15.15 -7.37 24.50
C ASP A 1049 -16.18 -6.83 23.50
N MET A 1050 -15.83 -6.78 22.22
CA MET A 1050 -16.78 -6.42 21.14
C MET A 1050 -17.87 -7.48 20.99
N LEU A 1051 -17.54 -8.77 21.06
CA LEU A 1051 -18.52 -9.85 21.03
C LEU A 1051 -19.51 -9.73 22.18
N GLN A 1052 -19.01 -9.58 23.42
CA GLN A 1052 -19.87 -9.41 24.58
C GLN A 1052 -20.76 -8.17 24.44
N PHE A 1053 -20.21 -7.07 23.91
CA PHE A 1053 -20.96 -5.84 23.70
C PHE A 1053 -22.08 -6.01 22.66
N LEU A 1054 -21.78 -6.54 21.47
CA LEU A 1054 -22.78 -6.77 20.41
C LEU A 1054 -23.91 -7.70 20.87
N LEU A 1055 -23.59 -8.73 21.67
CA LEU A 1055 -24.58 -9.64 22.24
C LEU A 1055 -25.54 -8.93 23.22
N LEU A 1056 -25.04 -7.95 23.98
CA LEU A 1056 -25.86 -7.15 24.90
C LEU A 1056 -26.77 -6.15 24.17
N GLU A 1057 -26.31 -5.62 23.03
CA GLU A 1057 -27.06 -4.66 22.20
C GLU A 1057 -28.09 -5.32 21.25
N GLY A 1058 -28.41 -6.60 21.45
CA GLY A 1058 -29.53 -7.27 20.78
C GLY A 1058 -29.17 -7.98 19.46
N THR A 1059 -27.98 -8.56 19.37
CA THR A 1059 -27.64 -9.46 18.24
C THR A 1059 -28.60 -10.65 18.17
N ASP A 1060 -29.14 -10.94 16.99
CA ASP A 1060 -30.04 -12.08 16.77
C ASP A 1060 -29.25 -13.39 16.83
N THR A 1061 -29.41 -14.17 17.90
CA THR A 1061 -28.73 -15.47 18.06
C THR A 1061 -29.61 -16.67 17.71
N THR A 1062 -30.90 -16.44 17.45
CA THR A 1062 -31.92 -17.44 17.11
C THR A 1062 -32.70 -17.02 15.86
N GLY A 1063 -33.60 -17.87 15.36
CA GLY A 1063 -34.41 -17.56 14.18
C GLY A 1063 -33.57 -17.23 12.95
N LYS A 1064 -33.77 -16.04 12.36
CA LYS A 1064 -33.02 -15.60 11.16
C LYS A 1064 -31.53 -15.36 11.41
N GLY A 1065 -31.13 -15.08 12.65
CA GLY A 1065 -29.73 -14.84 13.03
C GLY A 1065 -28.98 -16.11 13.48
N ARG A 1066 -29.67 -17.25 13.65
CA ARG A 1066 -29.09 -18.52 14.12
C ARG A 1066 -27.88 -18.94 13.29
N LEU A 1067 -28.00 -18.92 11.97
CA LEU A 1067 -26.92 -19.32 11.08
C LEU A 1067 -25.67 -18.45 11.27
N HIS A 1068 -25.83 -17.12 11.31
CA HIS A 1068 -24.72 -16.17 11.48
C HIS A 1068 -24.05 -16.32 12.85
N TYR A 1069 -24.83 -16.57 13.90
CA TYR A 1069 -24.31 -16.84 15.24
C TYR A 1069 -23.45 -18.12 15.29
N LEU A 1070 -23.92 -19.22 14.69
CA LEU A 1070 -23.14 -20.46 14.64
C LEU A 1070 -21.90 -20.34 13.72
N ARG A 1071 -22.01 -19.58 12.63
CA ARG A 1071 -20.88 -19.24 11.78
C ARG A 1071 -19.84 -18.40 12.51
N ALA A 1072 -20.24 -17.44 13.34
CA ALA A 1072 -19.32 -16.66 14.17
C ALA A 1072 -18.51 -17.58 15.10
N ILE A 1073 -19.14 -18.58 15.73
CA ILE A 1073 -18.44 -19.58 16.55
C ILE A 1073 -17.42 -20.38 15.71
N LYS A 1074 -17.80 -20.80 14.50
CA LYS A 1074 -16.91 -21.52 13.59
C LYS A 1074 -15.74 -20.68 13.10
N LEU A 1075 -15.99 -19.42 12.75
CA LEU A 1075 -14.94 -18.47 12.34
C LEU A 1075 -13.93 -18.27 13.46
N ALA A 1076 -14.40 -18.04 14.69
CA ALA A 1076 -13.51 -17.96 15.85
C ALA A 1076 -12.65 -19.22 16.02
N LEU A 1077 -13.23 -20.42 15.90
CA LEU A 1077 -12.46 -21.67 15.99
C LEU A 1077 -11.48 -21.88 14.82
N ALA A 1078 -11.89 -21.50 13.61
CA ALA A 1078 -11.07 -21.62 12.39
C ALA A 1078 -9.84 -20.72 12.43
N GLU A 1079 -9.97 -19.54 13.04
CA GLU A 1079 -8.88 -18.58 13.26
C GLU A 1079 -8.17 -18.78 14.62
N GLY A 1080 -8.42 -19.90 15.32
CA GLY A 1080 -7.70 -20.27 16.54
C GLY A 1080 -8.17 -19.60 17.84
N HIS A 1081 -9.21 -18.76 17.79
CA HIS A 1081 -9.74 -18.00 18.92
C HIS A 1081 -10.69 -18.84 19.83
N GLN A 1082 -10.13 -19.78 20.60
CA GLN A 1082 -10.92 -20.68 21.46
C GLN A 1082 -11.66 -19.94 22.58
N VAL A 1083 -11.08 -18.89 23.16
CA VAL A 1083 -11.74 -18.11 24.22
C VAL A 1083 -12.94 -17.35 23.67
N ALA A 1084 -12.84 -16.77 22.47
CA ALA A 1084 -13.95 -16.11 21.79
C ALA A 1084 -15.07 -17.10 21.42
N ALA A 1085 -14.70 -18.28 20.90
CA ALA A 1085 -15.66 -19.34 20.59
C ALA A 1085 -16.36 -19.87 21.85
N LYS A 1086 -15.63 -20.02 22.96
CA LYS A 1086 -16.17 -20.43 24.26
C LYS A 1086 -17.13 -19.38 24.82
N LEU A 1087 -16.76 -18.10 24.78
CA LEU A 1087 -17.63 -16.99 25.19
C LEU A 1087 -18.97 -17.06 24.45
N LEU A 1088 -18.93 -17.21 23.12
CA LEU A 1088 -20.13 -17.33 22.31
C LEU A 1088 -20.95 -18.57 22.71
N LYS A 1089 -20.32 -19.75 22.84
CA LYS A 1089 -21.01 -20.99 23.25
C LYS A 1089 -21.69 -20.89 24.61
N ASP A 1090 -21.04 -20.23 25.57
CA ASP A 1090 -21.53 -20.08 26.94
C ASP A 1090 -22.59 -18.96 27.07
N THR A 1091 -22.81 -18.16 26.02
CA THR A 1091 -23.75 -17.02 26.05
C THR A 1091 -25.20 -17.46 26.22
N ARG A 1092 -25.60 -18.59 25.61
CA ARG A 1092 -26.95 -19.16 25.75
C ARG A 1092 -26.93 -20.67 25.60
N ASP A 1093 -27.97 -21.31 26.12
CA ASP A 1093 -28.19 -22.75 25.92
C ASP A 1093 -28.45 -23.06 24.43
N TRP A 1094 -27.93 -24.20 23.99
CA TRP A 1094 -28.06 -24.68 22.62
C TRP A 1094 -29.37 -25.45 22.42
N GLU A 1095 -30.10 -25.08 21.37
CA GLU A 1095 -31.31 -25.78 20.95
C GLU A 1095 -30.95 -27.00 20.07
N PRO A 1096 -31.84 -28.00 19.95
CA PRO A 1096 -31.61 -29.14 19.05
C PRO A 1096 -31.31 -28.73 17.60
N GLU A 1097 -31.94 -27.66 17.12
CA GLU A 1097 -31.70 -27.08 15.81
C GLU A 1097 -30.30 -26.47 15.68
N ASP A 1098 -29.75 -25.89 16.75
CA ASP A 1098 -28.38 -25.36 16.75
C ASP A 1098 -27.38 -26.50 16.56
N ASN A 1099 -27.56 -27.61 17.29
CA ASN A 1099 -26.73 -28.81 17.16
C ASN A 1099 -26.80 -29.40 15.74
N ALA A 1100 -28.00 -29.50 15.18
CA ALA A 1100 -28.21 -30.05 13.84
C ALA A 1100 -27.55 -29.17 12.76
N LEU A 1101 -27.69 -27.84 12.85
CA LEU A 1101 -27.10 -26.91 11.90
C LEU A 1101 -25.58 -26.83 12.06
N TYR A 1102 -25.08 -26.81 13.29
CA TYR A 1102 -23.64 -26.80 13.57
C TYR A 1102 -22.96 -28.07 13.04
N ALA A 1103 -23.54 -29.25 13.29
CA ALA A 1103 -23.04 -30.52 12.75
C ALA A 1103 -23.05 -30.55 11.21
N LYS A 1104 -24.08 -29.94 10.59
CA LYS A 1104 -24.13 -29.79 9.13
C LYS A 1104 -23.01 -28.88 8.62
N LEU A 1105 -22.78 -27.74 9.26
CA LEU A 1105 -21.68 -26.85 8.91
C LEU A 1105 -20.31 -27.52 9.16
N ASP A 1106 -20.17 -28.41 10.14
CA ASP A 1106 -18.95 -29.22 10.40
C ASP A 1106 -18.66 -30.25 9.32
N SER A 1107 -19.69 -30.79 8.67
CA SER A 1107 -19.52 -31.74 7.57
C SER A 1107 -19.04 -31.12 6.25
N LEU A 1108 -19.05 -29.79 6.13
CA LEU A 1108 -18.73 -29.06 4.91
C LEU A 1108 -17.30 -28.49 4.96
N PRO A 1109 -16.57 -28.43 3.83
CA PRO A 1109 -15.30 -27.72 3.75
C PRO A 1109 -15.51 -26.20 3.89
N ARG A 1110 -14.46 -25.46 4.31
CA ARG A 1110 -14.52 -24.02 4.63
C ARG A 1110 -15.22 -23.17 3.57
N SER A 1111 -14.84 -23.35 2.31
CA SER A 1111 -15.41 -22.63 1.17
C SER A 1111 -16.92 -22.82 1.00
N GLN A 1112 -17.48 -23.94 1.47
CA GLN A 1112 -18.89 -24.27 1.32
C GLN A 1112 -19.73 -23.81 2.52
N TRP A 1113 -19.25 -23.96 3.76
CA TRP A 1113 -20.04 -23.54 4.92
C TRP A 1113 -20.05 -22.02 5.12
N GLU A 1114 -19.00 -21.30 4.70
CA GLU A 1114 -19.00 -19.83 4.69
C GLU A 1114 -20.05 -19.24 3.73
N ARG A 1115 -20.39 -19.98 2.66
CA ARG A 1115 -21.38 -19.59 1.65
C ARG A 1115 -22.75 -20.22 1.89
N TYR A 1116 -22.91 -20.99 2.97
CA TYR A 1116 -24.15 -21.70 3.25
C TYR A 1116 -25.28 -20.72 3.58
N CYS A 1117 -26.44 -20.87 2.93
CA CYS A 1117 -27.67 -20.10 3.16
C CYS A 1117 -28.86 -21.06 3.37
N GLU A 1118 -29.71 -20.79 4.36
CA GLU A 1118 -30.84 -21.68 4.73
C GLU A 1118 -32.01 -21.70 3.73
N THR A 1119 -32.04 -20.79 2.73
CA THR A 1119 -33.20 -20.60 1.82
C THR A 1119 -33.31 -21.59 0.65
N ALA A 1120 -32.77 -22.81 0.78
CA ALA A 1120 -32.97 -23.87 -0.20
C ALA A 1120 -33.87 -24.98 0.38
N ASN A 1121 -35.17 -24.86 0.12
CA ASN A 1121 -36.18 -25.88 0.42
C ASN A 1121 -35.79 -27.23 -0.22
N PRO A 1122 -35.66 -28.34 0.52
CA PRO A 1122 -35.14 -29.59 -0.02
C PRO A 1122 -36.27 -30.43 -0.64
N ARG A 1123 -36.82 -30.01 -1.79
CA ARG A 1123 -37.56 -30.91 -2.68
C ARG A 1123 -37.43 -30.49 -4.14
N GLY A 1124 -36.47 -31.13 -4.83
CA GLY A 1124 -36.56 -31.42 -6.26
C GLY A 1124 -35.66 -30.60 -7.17
N VAL A 1125 -34.73 -31.32 -7.79
CA VAL A 1125 -34.09 -31.09 -9.10
C VAL A 1125 -32.78 -30.29 -9.11
N LEU A 1126 -31.76 -30.98 -9.63
CA LEU A 1126 -30.45 -30.50 -10.07
C LEU A 1126 -30.57 -29.26 -10.97
N GLY A 1127 -29.82 -28.21 -10.63
CA GLY A 1127 -29.69 -27.03 -11.49
C GLY A 1127 -28.76 -26.02 -10.83
N ILE A 1128 -27.55 -25.91 -11.36
CA ILE A 1128 -26.57 -24.86 -11.07
C ILE A 1128 -27.29 -23.52 -11.32
N ALA A 1129 -27.47 -22.70 -10.29
CA ALA A 1129 -28.11 -21.40 -10.43
C ALA A 1129 -27.10 -20.40 -10.99
N SER A 1130 -27.14 -20.25 -12.32
CA SER A 1130 -26.66 -19.06 -13.02
C SER A 1130 -27.53 -17.84 -12.66
N SER A 1131 -26.85 -16.70 -12.69
CA SER A 1131 -27.36 -15.32 -12.65
C SER A 1131 -28.81 -15.11 -13.12
N SER A 1132 -29.61 -14.43 -12.29
CA SER A 1132 -30.63 -13.50 -12.78
C SER A 1132 -31.08 -12.51 -11.70
N ASN A 1133 -31.09 -11.24 -12.11
CA ASN A 1133 -31.62 -10.08 -11.40
C ASN A 1133 -33.10 -10.26 -11.06
N GLU A 1134 -33.50 -10.01 -9.81
CA GLU A 1134 -34.83 -9.49 -9.48
C GLU A 1134 -34.80 -8.92 -8.04
N CYS A 1135 -34.54 -7.61 -7.92
CA CYS A 1135 -34.74 -6.87 -6.68
C CYS A 1135 -36.20 -6.40 -6.61
N VAL A 1136 -36.93 -6.93 -5.65
CA VAL A 1136 -38.24 -6.46 -5.23
C VAL A 1136 -38.08 -5.12 -4.52
N SER A 1137 -38.67 -4.08 -5.09
CA SER A 1137 -38.86 -2.75 -4.51
C SER A 1137 -39.71 -2.83 -3.24
N SER A 1138 -39.19 -2.33 -2.11
CA SER A 1138 -39.96 -2.16 -0.88
C SER A 1138 -40.82 -0.89 -0.94
N GLU A 1139 -42.11 -1.11 -0.75
CA GLU A 1139 -43.15 -0.08 -0.62
C GLU A 1139 -42.90 0.79 0.62
N ARG A 1140 -42.92 2.12 0.45
CA ARG A 1140 -43.10 3.08 1.55
C ARG A 1140 -44.54 3.55 1.56
N SER A 1141 -45.24 3.22 2.64
CA SER A 1141 -46.52 3.80 3.02
C SER A 1141 -46.30 5.16 3.70
N VAL A 1142 -46.75 6.24 3.06
CA VAL A 1142 -47.16 7.45 3.78
C VAL A 1142 -48.39 8.01 3.07
N SER A 1143 -49.53 7.90 3.76
CA SER A 1143 -50.78 8.60 3.46
C SER A 1143 -50.65 10.11 3.68
N VAL A 1144 -51.28 10.93 2.83
CA VAL A 1144 -52.37 11.88 3.17
C VAL A 1144 -52.51 12.99 2.09
N ASN A 1145 -53.77 13.17 1.66
CA ASN A 1145 -54.45 14.34 1.05
C ASN A 1145 -54.46 14.59 -0.48
N THR A 1146 -55.55 14.11 -1.10
CA THR A 1146 -56.61 14.87 -1.83
C THR A 1146 -56.24 15.99 -2.81
N THR A 1147 -56.57 15.85 -4.10
CA THR A 1147 -57.79 16.37 -4.79
C THR A 1147 -57.61 16.46 -6.33
N HIS A 1148 -58.66 16.08 -7.10
CA HIS A 1148 -59.03 16.47 -8.49
C HIS A 1148 -58.00 16.18 -9.62
N GLU A 1149 -58.29 15.76 -10.86
CA GLU A 1149 -59.52 15.56 -11.65
C GLU A 1149 -59.16 14.78 -12.95
N SER A 1150 -60.08 13.93 -13.41
CA SER A 1150 -60.55 13.69 -14.80
C SER A 1150 -59.57 13.29 -15.92
N SER A 1151 -59.77 12.09 -16.50
CA SER A 1151 -60.29 11.81 -17.88
C SER A 1151 -59.17 11.48 -18.90
N ASP A 1152 -59.24 10.55 -19.85
CA ASP A 1152 -60.23 9.57 -20.32
C ASP A 1152 -59.49 8.52 -21.22
N ILE A 1153 -59.93 7.25 -21.14
CA ILE A 1153 -60.33 6.31 -22.22
C ILE A 1153 -59.55 6.34 -23.57
N ILE A 1154 -58.98 5.26 -24.15
CA ILE A 1154 -59.56 4.12 -24.94
C ILE A 1154 -58.35 3.24 -25.35
N MET A 1155 -58.17 1.98 -24.92
CA MET A 1155 -58.72 0.69 -25.42
C MET A 1155 -58.32 0.20 -26.83
N SER A 1156 -57.90 -1.08 -26.84
CA SER A 1156 -57.87 -2.07 -27.94
C SER A 1156 -56.67 -2.02 -28.92
N GLY A 1157 -56.11 -3.12 -29.39
CA GLY A 1157 -56.44 -4.54 -29.22
C GLY A 1157 -55.60 -5.42 -30.16
N GLN A 1158 -54.97 -6.44 -29.58
CA GLN A 1158 -54.76 -7.80 -30.09
C GLN A 1158 -54.57 -8.12 -31.60
N ARG A 1159 -53.47 -8.88 -31.82
CA ARG A 1159 -53.39 -10.27 -32.37
C ARG A 1159 -52.98 -10.51 -33.83
N LYS A 1160 -51.97 -11.40 -33.92
CA LYS A 1160 -51.85 -12.66 -34.71
C LYS A 1160 -50.87 -12.73 -35.90
N ASN A 1161 -49.81 -13.51 -35.65
CA ASN A 1161 -49.07 -14.48 -36.47
C ASN A 1161 -49.64 -14.87 -37.86
N HIS A 1162 -48.77 -14.94 -38.88
CA HIS A 1162 -48.27 -16.20 -39.48
C HIS A 1162 -47.32 -15.96 -40.68
N ASP A 1163 -46.07 -16.39 -40.54
CA ASP A 1163 -45.33 -17.40 -41.33
C ASP A 1163 -45.46 -17.61 -42.87
N HIS A 1164 -44.27 -17.90 -43.45
CA HIS A 1164 -43.90 -18.51 -44.76
C HIS A 1164 -43.84 -17.55 -45.98
N GLY A 1165 -42.86 -17.57 -46.90
CA GLY A 1165 -41.72 -18.45 -47.18
C GLY A 1165 -41.46 -18.53 -48.70
N VAL A 1166 -40.22 -18.25 -49.14
CA VAL A 1166 -39.51 -18.76 -50.34
C VAL A 1166 -39.86 -18.25 -51.76
N GLY A 1167 -38.84 -17.83 -52.53
CA GLY A 1167 -38.73 -18.25 -53.96
C GLY A 1167 -38.29 -17.28 -55.09
N ALA A 1168 -37.03 -16.83 -55.08
CA ALA A 1168 -36.02 -16.89 -56.18
C ALA A 1168 -36.22 -16.32 -57.63
N ARG A 1169 -35.11 -15.70 -58.11
CA ARG A 1169 -34.53 -15.60 -59.49
C ARG A 1169 -35.08 -14.51 -60.44
N THR A 1170 -34.32 -13.72 -61.21
CA THR A 1170 -32.97 -13.86 -61.83
C THR A 1170 -32.42 -12.50 -62.35
N ASN A 1171 -31.08 -12.31 -62.24
CA ASN A 1171 -30.09 -11.77 -63.22
C ASN A 1171 -30.21 -10.36 -63.86
N ILE A 1172 -29.18 -9.60 -64.25
CA ILE A 1172 -27.69 -9.58 -64.22
C ILE A 1172 -27.29 -8.19 -64.80
N ASN A 1173 -26.27 -7.50 -64.25
CA ASN A 1173 -25.12 -6.82 -64.91
C ASN A 1173 -24.52 -5.61 -64.16
N GLU A 1174 -23.40 -5.89 -63.47
CA GLU A 1174 -22.05 -5.28 -63.50
C GLU A 1174 -21.80 -3.75 -63.38
N GLY A 1175 -20.86 -3.41 -62.47
CA GLY A 1175 -20.10 -2.15 -62.48
C GLY A 1175 -19.42 -1.68 -61.17
N HIS A 1176 -18.51 -2.49 -60.59
CA HIS A 1176 -17.37 -2.20 -59.69
C HIS A 1176 -17.35 -1.09 -58.61
N GLY A 1177 -16.86 -1.46 -57.40
CA GLY A 1177 -15.90 -0.63 -56.64
C GLY A 1177 -15.99 -0.60 -55.11
N GLN A 1178 -15.47 -1.63 -54.43
CA GLN A 1178 -14.76 -1.65 -53.12
C GLN A 1178 -15.22 -0.76 -51.94
N GLU A 1179 -15.72 -1.40 -50.86
CA GLU A 1179 -15.22 -1.34 -49.46
C GLU A 1179 -16.28 -1.87 -48.49
N LEU A 1180 -16.20 -3.15 -48.12
CA LEU A 1180 -16.93 -3.76 -47.00
C LEU A 1180 -16.16 -5.01 -46.53
N GLU A 1181 -15.03 -4.77 -45.87
CA GLU A 1181 -14.29 -5.74 -45.06
C GLU A 1181 -14.00 -5.10 -43.70
N ALA A 1182 -14.89 -5.26 -42.70
CA ALA A 1182 -14.56 -5.11 -41.28
C ALA A 1182 -15.74 -5.47 -40.34
N LEU A 1183 -16.48 -6.56 -40.59
CA LEU A 1183 -17.46 -7.04 -39.59
C LEU A 1183 -17.64 -8.56 -39.54
N GLU A 1184 -16.55 -9.30 -39.75
CA GLU A 1184 -16.44 -10.71 -39.40
C GLU A 1184 -15.05 -10.99 -38.82
N ARG A 1185 -14.86 -10.79 -37.50
CA ARG A 1185 -13.77 -11.45 -36.74
C ARG A 1185 -13.84 -11.30 -35.21
N MET A 1186 -14.99 -11.49 -34.54
CA MET A 1186 -14.94 -11.75 -33.09
C MET A 1186 -16.17 -12.47 -32.50
N THR A 1187 -16.43 -13.68 -32.98
CA THR A 1187 -17.13 -14.71 -32.19
C THR A 1187 -16.53 -16.07 -32.48
N ARG A 1188 -15.66 -16.54 -31.57
CA ARG A 1188 -15.40 -17.95 -31.24
C ARG A 1188 -14.27 -18.02 -30.21
N ARG A 1189 -14.61 -18.32 -28.95
CA ARG A 1189 -14.08 -19.46 -28.16
C ARG A 1189 -14.41 -19.26 -26.67
N THR A 1190 -15.46 -19.95 -26.24
CA THR A 1190 -15.63 -20.49 -24.89
C THR A 1190 -14.97 -21.88 -24.84
N VAL A 1191 -14.04 -22.13 -23.91
CA VAL A 1191 -13.83 -23.41 -23.20
C VAL A 1191 -13.09 -23.10 -21.88
N ASP A 1192 -13.55 -23.75 -20.80
CA ASP A 1192 -13.17 -23.69 -19.38
C ASP A 1192 -11.71 -24.09 -19.05
N PHE A 1193 -11.17 -23.63 -17.89
CA PHE A 1193 -10.79 -24.48 -16.75
C PHE A 1193 -10.41 -23.67 -15.49
N ASP A 1194 -10.65 -24.31 -14.35
CA ASP A 1194 -10.65 -23.85 -12.96
C ASP A 1194 -9.29 -23.54 -12.30
N SER A 1195 -9.40 -22.75 -11.22
CA SER A 1195 -8.73 -22.86 -9.90
C SER A 1195 -7.34 -22.25 -9.64
N ALA A 1196 -7.32 -21.50 -8.53
CA ALA A 1196 -6.31 -21.40 -7.47
C ALA A 1196 -5.51 -20.08 -7.33
N SER A 1197 -5.81 -19.41 -6.20
CA SER A 1197 -4.95 -18.59 -5.31
C SER A 1197 -4.31 -17.30 -5.83
N SER A 1198 -4.92 -16.17 -5.43
CA SER A 1198 -4.21 -14.95 -5.09
C SER A 1198 -3.63 -15.06 -3.67
N PHE A 1199 -2.35 -15.40 -3.56
CA PHE A 1199 -1.52 -15.04 -2.41
C PHE A 1199 -1.02 -13.62 -2.61
N SER A 1200 -1.28 -12.74 -1.65
CA SER A 1200 -0.64 -11.44 -1.52
C SER A 1200 0.81 -11.65 -1.05
N LEU A 1201 1.73 -11.74 -2.00
CA LEU A 1201 3.18 -11.63 -1.79
C LEU A 1201 3.58 -10.16 -1.92
N ALA A 1202 3.80 -9.50 -0.78
CA ALA A 1202 4.70 -8.37 -0.62
C ALA A 1202 5.46 -8.68 0.68
N GLY A 1203 6.77 -8.83 0.73
CA GLY A 1203 7.82 -8.39 -0.17
C GLY A 1203 8.98 -8.09 0.77
N LEU A 1204 9.80 -9.11 1.03
CA LEU A 1204 10.97 -9.03 1.91
C LEU A 1204 11.99 -8.06 1.30
N ASP A 1205 12.16 -6.91 1.95
CA ASP A 1205 13.33 -6.06 1.82
C ASP A 1205 14.56 -6.84 2.35
N LEU A 1206 15.30 -7.46 1.44
CA LEU A 1206 16.68 -7.87 1.73
C LEU A 1206 17.60 -6.70 1.42
N TYR A 1207 17.87 -5.91 2.46
CA TYR A 1207 19.04 -5.05 2.54
C TYR A 1207 20.32 -5.88 2.42
N PHE A 1208 20.97 -5.87 1.27
CA PHE A 1208 22.39 -6.23 1.19
C PHE A 1208 23.23 -4.99 1.48
N SER A 1209 23.87 -5.02 2.65
CA SER A 1209 24.95 -4.12 3.02
C SER A 1209 26.11 -4.27 2.03
N GLY A 1210 26.42 -3.20 1.32
CA GLY A 1210 27.70 -3.01 0.66
C GLY A 1210 28.82 -2.77 1.68
N GLY A 1211 29.95 -3.42 1.44
CA GLY A 1211 31.24 -3.20 2.09
C GLY A 1211 32.10 -4.45 1.94
N GLY A 1212 33.20 -4.46 1.20
CA GLY A 1212 33.87 -3.45 0.38
C GLY A 1212 35.19 -4.04 -0.17
N SER A 1213 35.82 -3.27 -1.09
CA SER A 1213 37.28 -3.22 -1.39
C SER A 1213 37.94 -4.50 -1.96
N GLU A 1214 38.73 -4.52 -3.04
CA GLU A 1214 39.56 -3.53 -3.74
C GLU A 1214 39.75 -3.96 -5.22
N LEU A 1215 39.42 -3.08 -6.17
CA LEU A 1215 40.28 -2.49 -7.22
C LEU A 1215 39.42 -1.70 -8.23
#